data_AF-A0A973ENZ1-F1
#
_entry.id   AF-A0A973ENZ1-F1
#
_cell.length_a   1.000
_cell.length_b   1.000
_cell.length_c   1.000
_cell.angle_alpha   90.00
_cell.angle_beta   90.00
_cell.angle_gamma   90.00
#
_symmetry.space_group_name_H-M   'P 1'
#
loop_
_entity.id
_entity.type
_entity.pdbx_description
1 polymer ?
#
loop_
_entity_poly.entity_id
_entity_poly.type
_entity_poly.pdbx_seq_one_letter_code
_entity_poly.pdbx_strand_id
1 'polypeptide(L)'
;MRTPKDRLHRVLVIGANPAGLAATNKLGEMGIPVTLMDRDPDLNEKLASEQWRLSSGLTLNYAQRPGLLRILRNPRIRCLIPGEVVSLKHTPQGFCARYRTTATYVDPDRCILCGRCADVCPSVGPDGSRPIRFNGRQSLPGRPVIDKRRQPLCQESCPLGVNAQGYIALARAGLYDEALDLIRKDNILPGICGRICTHPCEEACRRGTLDEPVAIRDIKRFLADRQRTESAENPTSVVFRSEKVAVIGSGPAGLAAAADLARFGYPVTVFEKEEKAGGMLRYGIGPWRLPRDVLDHEIHYIERLGVEFRTGCSIDLTDGIRELRKEFSSVILATGTWKDRRLGVPGEDLDGVQGCLSFLEKLYKGEVGSTEERIAVVGDGNAAFDVARACVRLGARVTVLSWFPEELIPADPAEVVAAREEGIGITDSLKVVEFIGQDGRLAALRCAATKPGEPDARGIPWPVIIPGGPIRELPFDRAIVAIGQKGDSSLCHPKSGISFTPAGHIQVDAGCRTGVDGVFAAGDAATGPSSVVRAMASGRHAARAVHATLSGEALPDPITHRPFDRDFPEITTDLPSLARADMPERQPAARKEGFAEVALGLSETQVSSEAGRCLQCGVCAECLQCAGVCVSPGTIRHDEMPAEGVEHAGVVIIADPDSAPSVKGEDVLRAYSTRSSKDDVYAMMLRGFAAAAEAMILLGGTSQRMKGHGLSFSPPGPQLSSELRIGVFVCRCNNSLGWIEKLDRYVEGLTNLKDVEHTEVTASACSPEGSASILRTIREKGLSRIVLASCVCCPLDFICSACTDQRSRLKDALFHGTGVSRAMAETCNVRGEVLRLLEEDPELACRRFTGLIERSIGRARKLKALPAPARPYNFTTAVIGDSEAAMKSALTLAETGMEVFLFGAPERPLSEPVDHPNIHSFNGSLVKGLRGTVGNFQVIADISGFQQVFQVGAVILGDSSRKQIPYLPMEDLSHHKLQASMQRRGVTGIPFFSPGATSIPGLFLASPGGIRVSERIKGTAAAILAASVMPRSPRQNKGYTVVVDESHCRGCGRCVEVCPYQAVNYRKNDIGGWYAVVDEALCKGCGSCIAVCPTNAADSPYRDRRYLEQMIEEIMCR
;
A
#
# COMPACT_ATOMS: atom_id res chain seq x y z
N MET A 1 -25.67 -3.05 45.94
CA MET A 1 -25.39 -4.11 44.95
C MET A 1 -25.88 -3.65 43.59
N ARG A 2 -24.98 -3.33 42.66
CA ARG A 2 -25.33 -3.19 41.23
C ARG A 2 -25.28 -4.60 40.64
N THR A 3 -26.31 -5.00 39.91
CA THR A 3 -26.39 -6.29 39.22
C THR A 3 -25.07 -6.60 38.48
N PRO A 4 -24.52 -7.83 38.58
CA PRO A 4 -23.35 -8.22 37.79
C PRO A 4 -23.65 -7.99 36.31
N LYS A 5 -22.83 -7.18 35.63
CA LYS A 5 -22.98 -7.00 34.18
C LYS A 5 -22.62 -8.31 33.48
N ASP A 6 -23.47 -8.74 32.56
CA ASP A 6 -23.22 -9.87 31.67
C ASP A 6 -22.20 -9.46 30.60
N ARG A 7 -20.91 -9.40 30.97
CA ARG A 7 -19.86 -8.85 30.11
C ARG A 7 -19.49 -9.80 28.97
N LEU A 8 -19.32 -9.25 27.77
CA LEU A 8 -18.77 -10.00 26.64
C LEU A 8 -17.34 -10.44 26.95
N HIS A 9 -17.02 -11.73 26.78
CA HIS A 9 -15.68 -12.28 27.05
C HIS A 9 -14.66 -11.89 25.97
N ARG A 10 -14.34 -10.60 25.87
CA ARG A 10 -13.44 -9.99 24.88
C ARG A 10 -12.90 -8.66 25.37
N VAL A 11 -11.65 -8.35 25.03
CA VAL A 11 -10.97 -7.10 25.41
C VAL A 11 -10.58 -6.30 24.19
N LEU A 12 -10.83 -4.99 24.23
CA LEU A 12 -10.27 -4.04 23.25
C LEU A 12 -9.09 -3.32 23.88
N VAL A 13 -7.92 -3.36 23.24
CA VAL A 13 -6.70 -2.64 23.67
C VAL A 13 -6.42 -1.53 22.66
N ILE A 14 -6.41 -0.29 23.13
CA ILE A 14 -6.17 0.92 22.33
C ILE A 14 -4.75 1.42 22.61
N GLY A 15 -3.89 1.36 21.60
CA GLY A 15 -2.48 1.74 21.63
C GLY A 15 -1.53 0.55 21.76
N ALA A 16 -0.67 0.35 20.77
CA ALA A 16 0.40 -0.64 20.70
C ALA A 16 1.73 -0.07 21.21
N ASN A 17 1.70 0.58 22.37
CA ASN A 17 2.90 0.97 23.13
C ASN A 17 3.34 -0.17 24.08
N PRO A 18 4.43 -0.02 24.87
CA PRO A 18 4.92 -1.10 25.74
C PRO A 18 3.84 -1.67 26.69
N ALA A 19 2.93 -0.84 27.20
CA ALA A 19 1.86 -1.26 28.09
C ALA A 19 0.77 -2.05 27.34
N GLY A 20 0.32 -1.54 26.19
CA GLY A 20 -0.71 -2.21 25.38
C GLY A 20 -0.26 -3.56 24.87
N LEU A 21 0.99 -3.67 24.37
CA LEU A 21 1.56 -4.92 23.91
C LEU A 21 1.73 -5.94 25.04
N ALA A 22 2.16 -5.48 26.22
CA ALA A 22 2.26 -6.31 27.42
C ALA A 22 0.89 -6.88 27.83
N ALA A 23 -0.16 -6.04 27.82
CA ALA A 23 -1.53 -6.46 28.12
C ALA A 23 -2.07 -7.46 27.07
N THR A 24 -1.97 -7.11 25.79
CA THR A 24 -2.44 -7.91 24.66
C THR A 24 -1.79 -9.30 24.65
N ASN A 25 -0.47 -9.38 24.82
CA ASN A 25 0.23 -10.66 24.83
C ASN A 25 -0.27 -11.56 25.98
N LYS A 26 -0.43 -11.01 27.20
CA LYS A 26 -0.87 -11.78 28.36
C LYS A 26 -2.32 -12.23 28.26
N LEU A 27 -3.22 -11.36 27.79
CA LEU A 27 -4.62 -11.72 27.58
C LEU A 27 -4.77 -12.81 26.50
N GLY A 28 -4.01 -12.72 25.41
CA GLY A 28 -4.00 -13.74 24.37
C GLY A 28 -3.40 -15.07 24.83
N GLU A 29 -2.33 -15.07 25.65
CA GLU A 29 -1.83 -16.28 26.34
C GLU A 29 -2.89 -16.86 27.28
N MET A 30 -3.68 -15.98 27.90
CA MET A 30 -4.87 -16.34 28.67
C MET A 30 -6.10 -16.66 27.82
N GLY A 31 -5.93 -16.89 26.51
CA GLY A 31 -6.98 -17.34 25.59
C GLY A 31 -8.20 -16.41 25.51
N ILE A 32 -8.10 -15.20 26.05
CA ILE A 32 -9.13 -14.18 25.97
C ILE A 32 -9.03 -13.56 24.58
N PRO A 33 -10.12 -13.49 23.81
CA PRO A 33 -10.15 -12.75 22.57
C PRO A 33 -9.76 -11.28 22.79
N VAL A 34 -8.75 -10.79 22.07
CA VAL A 34 -8.27 -9.42 22.15
C VAL A 34 -8.32 -8.78 20.78
N THR A 35 -8.79 -7.54 20.71
CA THR A 35 -8.57 -6.68 19.54
C THR A 35 -7.55 -5.61 19.94
N LEU A 36 -6.39 -5.60 19.30
CA LEU A 36 -5.36 -4.57 19.45
C LEU A 36 -5.48 -3.57 18.31
N MET A 37 -5.58 -2.29 18.64
CA MET A 37 -5.75 -1.21 17.68
C MET A 37 -4.68 -0.13 17.88
N ASP A 38 -4.09 0.32 16.77
CA ASP A 38 -3.07 1.37 16.79
C ASP A 38 -3.08 2.16 15.48
N ARG A 39 -2.83 3.48 15.55
CA ARG A 39 -2.84 4.37 14.38
C ARG A 39 -1.62 4.20 13.48
N ASP A 40 -0.49 3.76 14.03
CA ASP A 40 0.74 3.57 13.24
C ASP A 40 0.62 2.31 12.38
N PRO A 41 0.97 2.35 11.09
CA PRO A 41 0.81 1.20 10.21
C PRO A 41 1.93 0.15 10.32
N ASP A 42 3.07 0.50 10.93
CA ASP A 42 4.22 -0.39 11.14
C ASP A 42 4.70 -0.32 12.61
N LEU A 43 4.39 -1.38 13.38
CA LEU A 43 4.81 -1.53 14.77
C LEU A 43 6.32 -1.64 14.93
N ASN A 44 7.03 -2.17 13.92
CA ASN A 44 8.48 -2.28 14.01
C ASN A 44 9.12 -0.89 14.00
N GLU A 45 8.64 -0.01 13.12
CA GLU A 45 9.08 1.39 13.05
C GLU A 45 8.69 2.16 14.31
N LYS A 46 7.41 2.08 14.71
CA LYS A 46 6.90 2.73 15.93
C LYS A 46 7.76 2.42 17.16
N LEU A 47 8.05 1.13 17.37
CA LEU A 47 8.77 0.63 18.55
C LEU A 47 10.31 0.71 18.43
N ALA A 48 10.82 1.13 17.27
CA ALA A 48 12.23 1.46 17.08
C ALA A 48 12.58 2.88 17.55
N SER A 49 11.59 3.74 17.76
CA SER A 49 11.80 5.13 18.16
C SER A 49 12.48 5.27 19.53
N GLU A 50 13.23 6.37 19.71
CA GLU A 50 14.00 6.68 20.94
C GLU A 50 13.14 6.66 22.21
N GLN A 51 11.87 7.06 22.09
CA GLN A 51 10.93 7.08 23.22
C GLN A 51 10.68 5.69 23.84
N TRP A 52 10.97 4.60 23.12
CA TRP A 52 10.82 3.24 23.62
C TRP A 52 12.16 2.53 23.85
N ARG A 53 13.26 3.29 23.91
CA ARG A 53 14.58 2.72 24.19
C ARG A 53 14.67 2.25 25.65
N LEU A 54 15.11 1.02 25.83
CA LEU A 54 15.37 0.45 27.15
C LEU A 54 16.61 1.09 27.78
N SER A 55 16.72 1.00 29.10
CA SER A 55 17.92 1.44 29.85
C SER A 55 19.21 0.71 29.44
N SER A 56 19.10 -0.43 28.74
CA SER A 56 20.23 -1.13 28.12
C SER A 56 20.79 -0.44 26.87
N GLY A 57 20.04 0.48 26.28
CA GLY A 57 20.32 1.08 24.98
C GLY A 57 19.70 0.34 23.80
N LEU A 58 18.98 -0.78 24.01
CA LEU A 58 18.25 -1.46 22.94
C LEU A 58 16.86 -0.83 22.72
N THR A 59 16.42 -0.77 21.47
CA THR A 59 15.04 -0.38 21.13
C THR A 59 14.07 -1.52 21.41
N LEU A 60 12.81 -1.19 21.72
CA LEU A 60 11.83 -2.19 22.14
C LEU A 60 11.46 -3.16 21.01
N ASN A 61 11.38 -2.70 19.76
CA ASN A 61 11.10 -3.56 18.61
C ASN A 61 12.07 -4.75 18.52
N TYR A 62 13.36 -4.53 18.82
CA TYR A 62 14.39 -5.57 18.82
C TYR A 62 14.26 -6.48 20.03
N ALA A 63 14.14 -5.90 21.23
CA ALA A 63 14.05 -6.64 22.49
C ALA A 63 12.79 -7.53 22.59
N GLN A 64 11.66 -7.02 22.07
CA GLN A 64 10.34 -7.68 22.11
C GLN A 64 9.93 -8.32 20.79
N ARG A 65 10.85 -8.46 19.82
CA ARG A 65 10.55 -9.07 18.52
C ARG A 65 9.82 -10.41 18.64
N PRO A 66 10.22 -11.35 19.52
CA PRO A 66 9.48 -12.60 19.71
C PRO A 66 8.06 -12.38 20.22
N GLY A 67 7.85 -11.42 21.12
CA GLY A 67 6.53 -11.08 21.66
C GLY A 67 5.61 -10.50 20.59
N LEU A 68 6.12 -9.59 19.76
CA LEU A 68 5.35 -8.97 18.66
C LEU A 68 4.86 -10.02 17.65
N LEU A 69 5.74 -10.93 17.25
CA LEU A 69 5.37 -12.01 16.32
C LEU A 69 4.44 -13.05 16.95
N ARG A 70 4.52 -13.28 18.27
CA ARG A 70 3.52 -14.09 18.99
C ARG A 70 2.16 -13.43 19.01
N ILE A 71 2.10 -12.11 19.18
CA ILE A 71 0.86 -11.34 19.10
C ILE A 71 0.22 -11.55 17.72
N LEU A 72 0.98 -11.37 16.64
CA LEU A 72 0.49 -11.54 15.27
C LEU A 72 0.10 -12.99 14.93
N ARG A 73 0.79 -13.99 15.49
CA ARG A 73 0.47 -15.42 15.30
C ARG A 73 -0.73 -15.90 16.13
N ASN A 74 -1.15 -15.17 17.15
CA ASN A 74 -2.15 -15.68 18.07
C ASN A 74 -3.56 -15.54 17.45
N PRO A 75 -4.28 -16.64 17.18
CA PRO A 75 -5.60 -16.59 16.55
C PRO A 75 -6.69 -15.94 17.43
N ARG A 76 -6.41 -15.74 18.73
CA ARG A 76 -7.28 -15.00 19.65
C ARG A 76 -7.03 -13.49 19.62
N ILE A 77 -5.98 -13.04 18.96
CA ILE A 77 -5.63 -11.62 18.86
C ILE A 77 -5.89 -11.13 17.45
N ARG A 78 -6.79 -10.16 17.31
CA ARG A 78 -7.03 -9.42 16.08
C ARG A 78 -6.26 -8.11 16.13
N CYS A 79 -5.40 -7.85 15.15
CA CYS A 79 -4.69 -6.58 15.03
C CYS A 79 -5.35 -5.70 13.96
N LEU A 80 -5.80 -4.50 14.35
CA LEU A 80 -6.33 -3.47 13.46
C LEU A 80 -5.29 -2.35 13.35
N ILE A 81 -4.38 -2.50 12.39
CA ILE A 81 -3.16 -1.70 12.26
C ILE A 81 -2.94 -1.35 10.77
N PRO A 82 -3.13 -0.08 10.36
CA PRO A 82 -3.56 1.06 11.17
C PRO A 82 -5.07 1.04 11.47
N GLY A 83 -5.45 1.47 12.67
CA GLY A 83 -6.83 1.60 13.12
C GLY A 83 -6.98 2.64 14.22
N GLU A 84 -8.08 3.38 14.18
CA GLU A 84 -8.43 4.44 15.14
C GLU A 84 -9.83 4.23 15.70
N VAL A 85 -10.00 4.37 17.02
CA VAL A 85 -11.32 4.39 17.66
C VAL A 85 -11.95 5.77 17.52
N VAL A 86 -12.99 5.87 16.70
CA VAL A 86 -13.74 7.12 16.45
C VAL A 86 -14.68 7.44 17.60
N SER A 87 -15.35 6.43 18.15
CA SER A 87 -16.26 6.62 19.28
C SER A 87 -16.38 5.35 20.13
N LEU A 88 -16.55 5.52 21.43
CA LEU A 88 -16.71 4.41 22.37
C LEU A 88 -17.97 4.62 23.21
N LYS A 89 -18.93 3.70 23.10
CA LYS A 89 -20.22 3.75 23.81
C LYS A 89 -20.36 2.58 24.77
N HIS A 90 -20.95 2.84 25.94
CA HIS A 90 -21.32 1.80 26.90
C HIS A 90 -22.50 0.98 26.37
N THR A 91 -22.48 -0.31 26.64
CA THR A 91 -23.57 -1.26 26.36
C THR A 91 -23.82 -2.12 27.61
N PRO A 92 -24.96 -2.82 27.71
CA PRO A 92 -25.20 -3.75 28.82
C PRO A 92 -24.11 -4.81 29.00
N GLN A 93 -23.47 -5.22 27.90
CA GLN A 93 -22.41 -6.25 27.89
C GLN A 93 -20.98 -5.69 27.89
N GLY A 94 -20.81 -4.37 28.10
CA GLY A 94 -19.51 -3.70 28.08
C GLY A 94 -19.51 -2.48 27.16
N PHE A 95 -18.90 -2.59 25.98
CA PHE A 95 -18.64 -1.48 25.07
C PHE A 95 -18.90 -1.83 23.60
N CYS A 96 -19.30 -0.81 22.86
CA CYS A 96 -19.36 -0.77 21.41
C CYS A 96 -18.41 0.33 20.93
N ALA A 97 -17.32 -0.07 20.28
CA ALA A 97 -16.31 0.82 19.71
C ALA A 97 -16.52 0.93 18.21
N ARG A 98 -16.83 2.13 17.71
CA ARG A 98 -16.76 2.41 16.27
C ARG A 98 -15.34 2.80 15.93
N TYR A 99 -14.77 2.17 14.92
CA TYR A 99 -13.41 2.41 14.49
C TYR A 99 -13.33 2.71 12.99
N ARG A 100 -12.23 3.32 12.59
CA ARG A 100 -11.85 3.57 11.20
C ARG A 100 -10.45 3.04 10.96
N THR A 101 -10.25 2.34 9.85
CA THR A 101 -8.93 1.92 9.37
C THR A 101 -8.54 2.80 8.18
N THR A 102 -7.25 3.06 8.02
CA THR A 102 -6.72 3.80 6.87
C THR A 102 -6.17 2.83 5.84
N ALA A 103 -6.34 3.19 4.57
CA ALA A 103 -5.79 2.41 3.46
C ALA A 103 -4.26 2.44 3.50
N THR A 104 -3.68 1.27 3.32
CA THR A 104 -2.23 1.05 3.23
C THR A 104 -1.82 0.52 1.86
N TYR A 105 -2.82 0.07 1.09
CA TYR A 105 -2.74 -0.38 -0.30
C TYR A 105 -1.89 -1.63 -0.51
N VAL A 106 -1.49 -2.31 0.57
CA VAL A 106 -0.70 -3.55 0.51
C VAL A 106 -1.24 -4.55 1.52
N ASP A 107 -1.64 -5.72 1.04
CA ASP A 107 -2.11 -6.83 1.87
C ASP A 107 -0.93 -7.47 2.64
N PRO A 108 -0.92 -7.42 3.98
CA PRO A 108 0.17 -7.97 4.79
C PRO A 108 0.23 -9.51 4.78
N ASP A 109 -0.89 -10.18 4.53
CA ASP A 109 -0.95 -11.64 4.48
C ASP A 109 -0.44 -12.16 3.14
N ARG A 110 -0.59 -11.39 2.06
CA ARG A 110 -0.03 -11.76 0.74
C ARG A 110 1.40 -11.27 0.54
N CYS A 111 1.79 -10.15 1.17
CA CYS A 111 3.09 -9.54 0.96
C CYS A 111 4.25 -10.40 1.49
N ILE A 112 5.27 -10.59 0.65
CA ILE A 112 6.49 -11.33 0.99
C ILE A 112 7.67 -10.43 1.38
N LEU A 113 7.44 -9.10 1.51
CA LEU A 113 8.46 -8.07 1.78
C LEU A 113 9.70 -8.20 0.88
N CYS A 114 9.51 -8.26 -0.44
CA CYS A 114 10.62 -8.39 -1.39
C CYS A 114 11.35 -7.07 -1.68
N GLY A 115 10.69 -5.91 -1.52
CA GLY A 115 11.29 -4.59 -1.77
C GLY A 115 11.09 -4.05 -3.19
N ARG A 116 10.88 -4.93 -4.19
CA ARG A 116 10.80 -4.54 -5.61
C ARG A 116 9.85 -3.39 -5.91
N CYS A 117 8.71 -3.32 -5.22
CA CYS A 117 7.77 -2.22 -5.40
C CYS A 117 8.39 -0.85 -5.10
N ALA A 118 9.22 -0.76 -4.05
CA ALA A 118 9.94 0.46 -3.69
C ALA A 118 11.11 0.74 -4.64
N ASP A 119 11.76 -0.30 -5.15
CA ASP A 119 12.89 -0.18 -6.09
C ASP A 119 12.45 0.41 -7.45
N VAL A 120 11.33 -0.08 -8.00
CA VAL A 120 10.80 0.39 -9.30
C VAL A 120 9.97 1.67 -9.20
N CYS A 121 9.75 2.23 -8.00
CA CYS A 121 8.89 3.40 -7.86
C CYS A 121 9.61 4.65 -8.40
N PRO A 122 9.10 5.28 -9.48
CA PRO A 122 9.76 6.43 -10.10
C PRO A 122 9.48 7.76 -9.37
N SER A 123 8.51 7.76 -8.46
CA SER A 123 8.07 8.96 -7.78
C SER A 123 8.95 9.27 -6.57
N VAL A 124 9.50 10.48 -6.56
CA VAL A 124 10.38 11.00 -5.52
C VAL A 124 9.94 12.41 -5.20
N GLY A 125 9.65 12.66 -3.92
CA GLY A 125 9.29 13.98 -3.40
C GLY A 125 10.47 14.95 -3.46
N PRO A 126 10.22 16.26 -3.30
CA PRO A 126 11.26 17.29 -3.36
C PRO A 126 12.37 17.12 -2.30
N ASP A 127 12.02 16.57 -1.13
CA ASP A 127 12.90 16.24 0.00
C ASP A 127 13.59 14.87 -0.15
N GLY A 128 13.43 14.20 -1.29
CA GLY A 128 13.91 12.84 -1.52
C GLY A 128 13.02 11.75 -0.92
N SER A 129 11.89 12.10 -0.29
CA SER A 129 10.94 11.13 0.25
C SER A 129 10.36 10.25 -0.86
N ARG A 130 10.10 8.98 -0.55
CA ARG A 130 9.45 8.03 -1.46
C ARG A 130 8.05 7.68 -0.97
N PRO A 131 7.09 7.46 -1.88
CA PRO A 131 5.72 7.12 -1.49
C PRO A 131 5.60 5.74 -0.84
N ILE A 132 6.45 4.79 -1.24
CA ILE A 132 6.44 3.43 -0.69
C ILE A 132 7.42 3.38 0.47
N ARG A 133 6.89 3.34 1.69
CA ARG A 133 7.67 3.21 2.92
C ARG A 133 8.00 1.74 3.15
N PHE A 134 9.23 1.36 2.84
CA PHE A 134 9.74 0.00 2.99
C PHE A 134 10.91 -0.01 4.00
N ASN A 135 10.63 -0.42 5.24
CA ASN A 135 11.61 -0.47 6.33
C ASN A 135 12.34 -1.82 6.41
N GLY A 136 12.51 -2.47 5.26
CA GLY A 136 13.09 -3.81 5.16
C GLY A 136 12.14 -4.92 5.61
N ARG A 137 12.72 -6.11 5.86
CA ARG A 137 11.93 -7.33 6.15
C ARG A 137 11.42 -7.43 7.59
N GLN A 138 11.65 -6.39 8.38
CA GLN A 138 11.24 -6.35 9.77
C GLN A 138 9.91 -5.63 9.98
N SER A 139 9.30 -5.00 8.97
CA SER A 139 7.98 -4.38 9.10
C SER A 139 6.94 -5.32 9.69
N LEU A 140 6.10 -4.79 10.58
CA LEU A 140 5.05 -5.52 11.30
C LEU A 140 3.73 -4.72 11.33
N PRO A 141 2.62 -5.22 10.77
CA PRO A 141 2.48 -6.46 9.99
C PRO A 141 3.37 -6.49 8.73
N GLY A 142 3.61 -7.68 8.16
CA GLY A 142 4.65 -7.92 7.15
C GLY A 142 4.45 -7.28 5.77
N ARG A 143 4.45 -5.95 5.66
CA ARG A 143 4.24 -5.19 4.41
C ARG A 143 4.93 -3.81 4.40
N PRO A 144 5.22 -3.24 3.21
CA PRO A 144 5.40 -1.79 3.06
C PRO A 144 4.05 -1.06 3.11
N VAL A 145 4.10 0.26 3.23
CA VAL A 145 2.92 1.15 3.20
C VAL A 145 3.05 2.14 2.04
N ILE A 146 1.99 2.34 1.26
CA ILE A 146 1.97 3.34 0.19
C ILE A 146 1.30 4.62 0.70
N ASP A 147 2.04 5.72 0.73
CA ASP A 147 1.49 7.04 1.09
C ASP A 147 0.84 7.70 -0.13
N LYS A 148 -0.49 7.84 -0.09
CA LYS A 148 -1.26 8.61 -1.06
C LYS A 148 -1.89 9.84 -0.44
N ARG A 149 -1.83 10.97 -1.16
CA ARG A 149 -2.62 12.18 -0.88
C ARG A 149 -3.79 12.31 -1.83
N ARG A 150 -4.64 13.31 -1.59
CA ARG A 150 -5.76 13.67 -2.45
C ARG A 150 -5.33 13.84 -3.91
N GLN A 151 -6.32 13.80 -4.80
CA GLN A 151 -6.09 13.89 -6.24
C GLN A 151 -5.28 15.15 -6.59
N PRO A 152 -4.17 15.02 -7.35
CA PRO A 152 -3.41 16.18 -7.80
C PRO A 152 -4.28 17.14 -8.61
N LEU A 153 -4.13 18.45 -8.37
CA LEU A 153 -4.93 19.48 -9.05
C LEU A 153 -4.77 19.44 -10.57
N CYS A 154 -3.58 19.12 -11.07
CA CYS A 154 -3.34 18.96 -12.51
C CYS A 154 -4.17 17.83 -13.15
N GLN A 155 -4.51 16.79 -12.38
CA GLN A 155 -5.40 15.71 -12.82
C GLN A 155 -6.87 16.08 -12.64
N GLU A 156 -7.23 16.70 -11.51
CA GLU A 156 -8.59 17.16 -11.20
C GLU A 156 -9.09 18.22 -12.21
N SER A 157 -8.23 19.16 -12.61
CA SER A 157 -8.55 20.22 -13.58
C SER A 157 -8.52 19.75 -15.03
N CYS A 158 -7.99 18.57 -15.33
CA CYS A 158 -8.02 18.01 -16.68
C CYS A 158 -9.42 17.44 -16.98
N PRO A 159 -10.15 17.91 -18.01
CA PRO A 159 -11.48 17.37 -18.32
C PRO A 159 -11.50 15.87 -18.63
N LEU A 160 -10.37 15.31 -19.07
CA LEU A 160 -10.20 13.88 -19.32
C LEU A 160 -9.74 13.09 -18.08
N GLY A 161 -9.35 13.76 -16.99
CA GLY A 161 -8.82 13.12 -15.79
C GLY A 161 -7.42 12.51 -15.96
N VAL A 162 -6.65 12.94 -16.96
CA VAL A 162 -5.32 12.38 -17.29
C VAL A 162 -4.37 12.49 -16.09
N ASN A 163 -3.74 11.38 -15.72
CA ASN A 163 -2.76 11.31 -14.62
C ASN A 163 -1.42 11.99 -14.99
N ALA A 164 -1.41 13.33 -14.94
CA ALA A 164 -0.24 14.15 -15.23
C ALA A 164 0.95 13.85 -14.33
N GLN A 165 0.73 13.75 -13.01
CA GLN A 165 1.79 13.44 -12.07
C GLN A 165 2.46 12.08 -12.38
N GLY A 166 1.66 11.08 -12.76
CA GLY A 166 2.10 9.74 -13.11
C GLY A 166 3.06 9.70 -14.29
N TYR A 167 2.65 10.26 -15.44
CA TYR A 167 3.51 10.20 -16.62
C TYR A 167 4.73 11.12 -16.52
N ILE A 168 4.66 12.19 -15.73
CA ILE A 168 5.82 13.04 -15.44
C ILE A 168 6.82 12.29 -14.56
N ALA A 169 6.36 11.52 -13.55
CA ALA A 169 7.24 10.68 -12.76
C ALA A 169 7.94 9.62 -13.62
N LEU A 170 7.21 9.00 -14.54
CA LEU A 170 7.75 8.01 -15.48
C LEU A 170 8.75 8.65 -16.46
N ALA A 171 8.43 9.82 -17.04
CA ALA A 171 9.32 10.56 -17.91
C ALA A 171 10.63 10.98 -17.20
N ARG A 172 10.55 11.39 -15.93
CA ARG A 172 11.75 11.67 -15.11
C ARG A 172 12.63 10.42 -14.94
N ALA A 173 12.04 9.24 -14.89
CA ALA A 173 12.74 7.97 -14.76
C ALA A 173 13.21 7.37 -16.10
N GLY A 174 12.96 8.06 -17.22
CA GLY A 174 13.29 7.55 -18.57
C GLY A 174 12.34 6.46 -19.09
N LEU A 175 11.24 6.19 -18.38
CA LEU A 175 10.22 5.19 -18.74
C LEU A 175 9.18 5.82 -19.68
N TYR A 176 9.61 6.16 -20.89
CA TYR A 176 8.82 6.98 -21.82
C TYR A 176 7.62 6.23 -22.43
N ASP A 177 7.77 4.94 -22.72
CA ASP A 177 6.69 4.13 -23.28
C ASP A 177 5.57 3.94 -22.25
N GLU A 178 5.93 3.60 -21.01
CA GLU A 178 4.97 3.46 -19.92
C GLU A 178 4.30 4.80 -19.58
N ALA A 179 5.02 5.92 -19.75
CA ALA A 179 4.47 7.26 -19.58
C ALA A 179 3.40 7.55 -20.64
N LEU A 180 3.66 7.22 -21.90
CA LEU A 180 2.71 7.40 -23.00
C LEU A 180 1.50 6.47 -22.87
N ASP A 181 1.71 5.21 -22.51
CA ASP A 181 0.63 4.26 -22.23
C ASP A 181 -0.28 4.73 -21.11
N LEU A 182 0.31 5.30 -20.04
CA LEU A 182 -0.46 5.90 -18.96
C LEU A 182 -1.31 7.08 -19.43
N ILE A 183 -0.80 7.91 -20.36
CA ILE A 183 -1.59 8.99 -20.97
C ILE A 183 -2.73 8.42 -21.82
N ARG A 184 -2.45 7.38 -22.63
CA ARG A 184 -3.42 6.78 -23.56
C ARG A 184 -4.60 6.12 -22.87
N LYS A 185 -4.51 5.79 -21.58
CA LYS A 185 -5.67 5.33 -20.78
C LYS A 185 -6.83 6.33 -20.82
N ASP A 186 -6.53 7.62 -20.76
CA ASP A 186 -7.53 8.67 -20.66
C ASP A 186 -7.58 9.63 -21.85
N ASN A 187 -6.46 9.81 -22.54
CA ASN A 187 -6.34 10.68 -23.69
C ASN A 187 -5.87 9.88 -24.91
N ILE A 188 -6.77 9.66 -25.86
CA ILE A 188 -6.47 8.90 -27.08
C ILE A 188 -5.66 9.70 -28.12
N LEU A 189 -5.54 11.03 -27.95
CA LEU A 189 -4.84 11.93 -28.88
C LEU A 189 -3.68 12.69 -28.19
N PRO A 190 -2.72 12.00 -27.54
CA PRO A 190 -1.66 12.65 -26.77
C PRO A 190 -0.78 13.59 -27.61
N GLY A 191 -0.41 13.22 -28.83
CA GLY A 191 0.40 14.04 -29.73
C GLY A 191 -0.30 15.30 -30.21
N ILE A 192 -1.64 15.27 -30.29
CA ILE A 192 -2.47 16.44 -30.60
C ILE A 192 -2.59 17.33 -29.37
N CYS A 193 -2.95 16.78 -28.21
CA CYS A 193 -3.04 17.54 -26.98
C CYS A 193 -1.69 18.12 -26.53
N GLY A 194 -0.56 17.51 -26.89
CA GLY A 194 0.77 18.07 -26.67
C GLY A 194 1.04 19.35 -27.48
N ARG A 195 0.24 19.64 -28.50
CA ARG A 195 0.41 20.81 -29.38
C ARG A 195 -0.63 21.89 -29.12
N ILE A 196 -1.90 21.52 -29.05
CA ILE A 196 -3.03 22.47 -29.11
C ILE A 196 -3.94 22.46 -27.89
N CYS A 197 -3.57 21.76 -26.81
CA CYS A 197 -4.38 21.77 -25.58
C CYS A 197 -4.27 23.12 -24.86
N THR A 198 -5.39 23.58 -24.32
CA THR A 198 -5.48 24.77 -23.44
C THR A 198 -4.93 24.53 -22.03
N HIS A 199 -4.33 23.35 -21.77
CA HIS A 199 -3.54 23.03 -20.59
C HIS A 199 -4.07 23.52 -19.21
N PRO A 200 -5.36 23.32 -18.85
CA PRO A 200 -5.90 23.72 -17.54
C PRO A 200 -5.18 23.03 -16.36
N CYS A 201 -4.50 21.92 -16.64
CA CYS A 201 -3.63 21.22 -15.71
C CYS A 201 -2.39 22.02 -15.28
N GLU A 202 -1.86 22.92 -16.13
CA GLU A 202 -0.72 23.77 -15.81
C GLU A 202 -1.17 24.99 -15.00
N GLU A 203 -2.31 25.58 -15.36
CA GLU A 203 -2.93 26.68 -14.59
C GLU A 203 -3.18 26.28 -13.13
N ALA A 204 -3.64 25.05 -12.90
CA ALA A 204 -3.89 24.52 -11.56
C ALA A 204 -2.63 23.93 -10.87
N CYS A 205 -1.46 23.99 -11.51
CA CYS A 205 -0.26 23.36 -10.99
C CYS A 205 0.24 24.07 -9.73
N ARG A 206 0.37 23.34 -8.62
CA ARG A 206 0.86 23.89 -7.35
C ARG A 206 2.28 24.46 -7.43
N ARG A 207 3.10 24.03 -8.40
CA ARG A 207 4.44 24.62 -8.63
C ARG A 207 4.35 26.11 -8.97
N GLY A 208 3.23 26.55 -9.56
CA GLY A 208 2.92 27.94 -9.89
C GLY A 208 2.98 28.92 -8.71
N THR A 209 2.93 28.43 -7.46
CA THR A 209 3.07 29.27 -6.26
C THR A 209 4.52 29.47 -5.82
N LEU A 210 5.47 28.74 -6.42
CA LEU A 210 6.91 28.82 -6.14
C LEU A 210 7.65 29.50 -7.31
N ASP A 211 7.42 29.00 -8.53
CA ASP A 211 7.90 29.56 -9.79
C ASP A 211 6.90 29.22 -10.90
N GLU A 212 7.33 29.02 -12.15
CA GLU A 212 6.40 28.69 -13.23
C GLU A 212 5.84 27.25 -13.12
N PRO A 213 4.62 27.00 -13.60
CA PRO A 213 4.08 25.66 -13.72
C PRO A 213 5.02 24.69 -14.46
N VAL A 214 4.82 23.39 -14.19
CA VAL A 214 5.48 22.35 -14.97
C VAL A 214 4.94 22.39 -16.41
N ALA A 215 5.80 22.19 -17.41
CA ALA A 215 5.44 22.13 -18.83
C ALA A 215 4.75 20.80 -19.21
N ILE A 216 3.61 20.53 -18.58
CA ILE A 216 2.83 19.29 -18.67
C ILE A 216 2.43 18.97 -20.12
N ARG A 217 2.05 19.98 -20.90
CA ARG A 217 1.70 19.89 -22.32
C ARG A 217 2.91 19.49 -23.15
N ASP A 218 4.05 20.10 -22.89
CA ASP A 218 5.26 19.94 -23.72
C ASP A 218 5.96 18.61 -23.43
N ILE A 219 5.95 18.14 -22.19
CA ILE A 219 6.37 16.76 -21.84
C ILE A 219 5.47 15.75 -22.56
N LYS A 220 4.14 15.94 -22.55
CA LYS A 220 3.19 15.07 -23.26
C LYS A 220 3.51 15.02 -24.76
N ARG A 221 3.85 16.16 -25.36
CA ARG A 221 4.27 16.22 -26.76
C ARG A 221 5.52 15.38 -27.00
N PHE A 222 6.58 15.58 -26.21
CA PHE A 222 7.83 14.81 -26.35
C PHE A 222 7.58 13.30 -26.33
N LEU A 223 6.78 12.83 -25.36
CA LEU A 223 6.44 11.41 -25.23
C LEU A 223 5.74 10.88 -26.48
N ALA A 224 4.76 11.62 -27.00
CA ALA A 224 4.04 11.22 -28.20
C ALA A 224 4.91 11.28 -29.47
N ASP A 225 5.79 12.27 -29.58
CA ASP A 225 6.70 12.42 -30.74
C ASP A 225 7.77 11.32 -30.76
N ARG A 226 8.24 10.83 -29.59
CA ARG A 226 9.22 9.75 -29.49
C ARG A 226 8.69 8.41 -30.02
N GLN A 227 7.52 7.96 -29.56
CA GLN A 227 6.96 6.67 -29.98
C GLN A 227 6.76 6.59 -31.50
N ARG A 228 6.55 7.70 -32.20
CA ARG A 228 6.44 7.70 -33.68
C ARG A 228 7.66 7.12 -34.38
N THR A 229 8.82 7.13 -33.71
CA THR A 229 10.08 6.59 -34.23
C THR A 229 10.32 5.12 -33.88
N GLU A 230 9.54 4.54 -32.95
CA GLU A 230 9.71 3.18 -32.42
C GLU A 230 8.43 2.35 -32.69
N SER A 231 8.56 1.08 -33.12
CA SER A 231 7.40 0.28 -33.53
C SER A 231 6.52 -0.11 -32.33
N ALA A 232 5.31 0.47 -32.22
CA ALA A 232 4.36 0.19 -31.15
C ALA A 232 3.64 -1.16 -31.32
N GLU A 233 3.61 -1.99 -30.27
CA GLU A 233 2.83 -3.23 -30.21
C GLU A 233 1.31 -3.00 -30.30
N ASN A 234 0.57 -4.04 -30.74
CA ASN A 234 -0.88 -3.97 -30.90
C ASN A 234 -1.59 -4.04 -29.52
N PRO A 235 -2.70 -3.29 -29.34
CA PRO A 235 -3.52 -3.36 -28.12
C PRO A 235 -4.01 -4.78 -27.83
N THR A 236 -4.00 -5.17 -26.55
CA THR A 236 -4.30 -6.53 -26.09
C THR A 236 -5.77 -6.94 -26.23
N SER A 237 -6.01 -8.24 -26.40
CA SER A 237 -7.30 -8.95 -26.51
C SER A 237 -8.45 -8.34 -25.70
N VAL A 238 -9.50 -7.87 -26.40
CA VAL A 238 -10.74 -7.33 -25.81
C VAL A 238 -11.82 -8.41 -25.81
N VAL A 239 -12.70 -8.42 -24.80
CA VAL A 239 -13.91 -9.25 -24.81
C VAL A 239 -14.82 -8.76 -25.92
N PHE A 240 -15.05 -9.57 -26.95
CA PHE A 240 -15.85 -9.19 -28.11
C PHE A 240 -17.35 -9.15 -27.78
N ARG A 241 -18.04 -8.10 -28.26
CA ARG A 241 -19.50 -7.93 -28.16
C ARG A 241 -20.14 -7.91 -29.54
N SER A 242 -21.38 -8.39 -29.65
CA SER A 242 -22.08 -8.50 -30.94
C SER A 242 -22.76 -7.21 -31.40
N GLU A 243 -23.11 -6.33 -30.46
CA GLU A 243 -23.82 -5.08 -30.69
C GLU A 243 -22.93 -4.08 -31.42
N LYS A 244 -23.42 -3.54 -32.55
CA LYS A 244 -22.67 -2.56 -33.35
C LYS A 244 -23.01 -1.14 -32.93
N VAL A 245 -22.02 -0.25 -32.92
CA VAL A 245 -22.23 1.18 -32.62
C VAL A 245 -21.76 2.07 -33.77
N ALA A 246 -22.61 3.01 -34.18
CA ALA A 246 -22.27 4.03 -35.17
C ALA A 246 -21.88 5.34 -34.49
N VAL A 247 -20.83 6.00 -34.98
CA VAL A 247 -20.42 7.34 -34.56
C VAL A 247 -20.43 8.25 -35.78
N ILE A 248 -21.19 9.34 -35.74
CA ILE A 248 -21.30 10.29 -36.85
C ILE A 248 -20.41 11.50 -36.56
N GLY A 249 -19.35 11.66 -37.34
CA GLY A 249 -18.34 12.70 -37.21
C GLY A 249 -17.03 12.18 -36.59
N SER A 250 -15.91 12.47 -37.24
CA SER A 250 -14.56 12.05 -36.82
C SER A 250 -13.76 13.16 -36.12
N GLY A 251 -14.45 14.13 -35.52
CA GLY A 251 -13.82 15.13 -34.65
C GLY A 251 -13.35 14.54 -33.30
N PRO A 252 -12.74 15.35 -32.41
CA PRO A 252 -12.20 14.86 -31.15
C PRO A 252 -13.20 14.03 -30.30
N ALA A 253 -14.45 14.49 -30.22
CA ALA A 253 -15.50 13.78 -29.48
C ALA A 253 -15.80 12.39 -30.09
N GLY A 254 -15.94 12.31 -31.41
CA GLY A 254 -16.20 11.05 -32.11
C GLY A 254 -15.04 10.07 -32.01
N LEU A 255 -13.81 10.55 -32.18
CA LEU A 255 -12.59 9.75 -32.03
C LEU A 255 -12.45 9.16 -30.62
N ALA A 256 -12.68 9.97 -29.58
CA ALA A 256 -12.63 9.51 -28.20
C ALA A 256 -13.76 8.54 -27.86
N ALA A 257 -14.97 8.79 -28.35
CA ALA A 257 -16.11 7.89 -28.16
C ALA A 257 -15.87 6.54 -28.83
N ALA A 258 -15.40 6.54 -30.08
CA ALA A 258 -15.12 5.33 -30.84
C ALA A 258 -14.04 4.47 -30.19
N ALA A 259 -12.95 5.10 -29.74
CA ALA A 259 -11.86 4.39 -29.06
C ALA A 259 -12.30 3.74 -27.73
N ASP A 260 -13.09 4.44 -26.91
CA ASP A 260 -13.59 3.86 -25.65
C ASP A 260 -14.60 2.72 -25.91
N LEU A 261 -15.48 2.86 -26.90
CA LEU A 261 -16.42 1.79 -27.30
C LEU A 261 -15.69 0.56 -27.85
N ALA A 262 -14.64 0.75 -28.65
CA ALA A 262 -13.81 -0.36 -29.14
C ALA A 262 -13.10 -1.07 -27.98
N ARG A 263 -12.61 -0.31 -26.98
CA ARG A 263 -12.03 -0.89 -25.74
C ARG A 263 -13.06 -1.63 -24.89
N PHE A 264 -14.35 -1.28 -24.97
CA PHE A 264 -15.44 -2.05 -24.35
C PHE A 264 -15.83 -3.29 -25.15
N GLY A 265 -15.25 -3.51 -26.33
CA GLY A 265 -15.43 -4.70 -27.15
C GLY A 265 -16.45 -4.59 -28.28
N TYR A 266 -17.03 -3.40 -28.50
CA TYR A 266 -18.03 -3.20 -29.55
C TYR A 266 -17.37 -3.02 -30.93
N PRO A 267 -17.93 -3.60 -32.00
CA PRO A 267 -17.66 -3.17 -33.36
C PRO A 267 -18.15 -1.74 -33.57
N VAL A 268 -17.23 -0.82 -33.90
CA VAL A 268 -17.54 0.61 -34.08
C VAL A 268 -17.24 1.06 -35.51
N THR A 269 -18.21 1.73 -36.12
CA THR A 269 -18.04 2.39 -37.42
C THR A 269 -18.21 3.91 -37.25
N VAL A 270 -17.18 4.67 -37.65
CA VAL A 270 -17.19 6.13 -37.67
C VAL A 270 -17.52 6.61 -39.09
N PHE A 271 -18.62 7.34 -39.24
CA PHE A 271 -19.03 7.95 -40.50
C PHE A 271 -18.55 9.40 -40.55
N GLU A 272 -17.75 9.73 -41.57
CA GLU A 272 -17.20 11.07 -41.77
C GLU A 272 -17.63 11.63 -43.12
N LYS A 273 -18.16 12.86 -43.11
CA LYS A 273 -18.63 13.58 -44.31
C LYS A 273 -17.48 13.90 -45.26
N GLU A 274 -16.35 14.32 -44.72
CA GLU A 274 -15.18 14.75 -45.49
C GLU A 274 -14.33 13.57 -45.97
N GLU A 275 -13.43 13.82 -46.93
CA GLU A 275 -12.55 12.79 -47.51
C GLU A 275 -11.64 12.13 -46.49
N LYS A 276 -11.22 12.85 -45.44
CA LYS A 276 -10.28 12.38 -44.42
C LYS A 276 -10.79 12.65 -43.00
N ALA A 277 -10.55 11.71 -42.11
CA ALA A 277 -10.95 11.80 -40.70
C ALA A 277 -10.19 12.89 -39.93
N GLY A 278 -10.79 13.43 -38.86
CA GLY A 278 -10.19 14.39 -37.93
C GLY A 278 -11.04 15.63 -37.64
N GLY A 279 -12.11 15.86 -38.41
CA GLY A 279 -13.00 17.03 -38.26
C GLY A 279 -12.23 18.35 -38.21
N MET A 280 -12.55 19.22 -37.25
CA MET A 280 -11.87 20.52 -37.08
C MET A 280 -10.36 20.42 -36.80
N LEU A 281 -9.84 19.28 -36.30
CA LEU A 281 -8.40 19.08 -36.17
C LEU A 281 -7.70 19.14 -37.54
N ARG A 282 -8.37 18.64 -38.58
CA ARG A 282 -7.87 18.65 -39.96
C ARG A 282 -8.26 19.92 -40.71
N TYR A 283 -9.51 20.34 -40.58
CA TYR A 283 -10.08 21.38 -41.46
C TYR A 283 -10.21 22.76 -40.79
N GLY A 284 -9.90 22.87 -39.49
CA GLY A 284 -9.91 24.15 -38.77
C GLY A 284 -8.53 24.58 -38.26
N ILE A 285 -7.63 23.64 -37.96
CA ILE A 285 -6.31 23.94 -37.36
C ILE A 285 -5.21 23.80 -38.41
N GLY A 286 -4.31 24.79 -38.42
CA GLY A 286 -3.19 24.88 -39.36
C GLY A 286 -2.11 23.81 -39.19
N PRO A 287 -1.52 23.30 -40.29
CA PRO A 287 -0.43 22.31 -40.23
C PRO A 287 0.81 22.77 -39.44
N TRP A 288 1.06 24.08 -39.34
CA TRP A 288 2.19 24.62 -38.58
C TRP A 288 2.01 24.52 -37.06
N ARG A 289 0.77 24.29 -36.59
CA ARG A 289 0.42 24.01 -35.18
C ARG A 289 0.12 22.53 -34.97
N LEU A 290 -0.56 21.90 -35.95
CA LEU A 290 -0.92 20.48 -35.92
C LEU A 290 -0.57 19.82 -37.25
N PRO A 291 0.65 19.26 -37.39
CA PRO A 291 1.07 18.57 -38.59
C PRO A 291 0.13 17.43 -38.98
N ARG A 292 -0.10 17.24 -40.28
CA ARG A 292 -1.09 16.26 -40.78
C ARG A 292 -0.65 14.82 -40.54
N ASP A 293 0.65 14.55 -40.62
CA ASP A 293 1.27 13.27 -40.30
C ASP A 293 1.11 12.88 -38.81
N VAL A 294 1.15 13.86 -37.89
CA VAL A 294 0.86 13.63 -36.46
C VAL A 294 -0.60 13.23 -36.29
N LEU A 295 -1.52 13.96 -36.93
CA LEU A 295 -2.95 13.67 -36.87
C LEU A 295 -3.27 12.28 -37.44
N ASP A 296 -2.72 11.97 -38.61
CA ASP A 296 -2.91 10.68 -39.29
C ASP A 296 -2.38 9.52 -38.42
N HIS A 297 -1.22 9.70 -37.77
CA HIS A 297 -0.67 8.70 -36.85
C HIS A 297 -1.58 8.41 -35.65
N GLU A 298 -2.17 9.44 -35.03
CA GLU A 298 -3.08 9.25 -33.89
C GLU A 298 -4.43 8.63 -34.31
N ILE A 299 -4.93 8.96 -35.51
CA ILE A 299 -6.12 8.29 -36.06
C ILE A 299 -5.82 6.82 -36.37
N HIS A 300 -4.64 6.53 -36.93
CA HIS A 300 -4.22 5.16 -37.19
C HIS A 300 -4.08 4.33 -35.90
N TYR A 301 -3.67 4.94 -34.79
CA TYR A 301 -3.72 4.27 -33.49
C TYR A 301 -5.14 3.81 -33.13
N ILE A 302 -6.16 4.61 -33.42
CA ILE A 302 -7.57 4.29 -33.16
C ILE A 302 -8.08 3.20 -34.11
N GLU A 303 -7.65 3.21 -35.39
CA GLU A 303 -7.94 2.11 -36.33
C GLU A 303 -7.40 0.77 -35.80
N ARG A 304 -6.19 0.75 -35.23
CA ARG A 304 -5.60 -0.46 -34.63
C ARG A 304 -6.35 -0.96 -33.39
N LEU A 305 -7.22 -0.14 -32.78
CA LEU A 305 -8.15 -0.60 -31.73
C LEU A 305 -9.36 -1.36 -32.31
N GLY A 306 -9.51 -1.42 -33.63
CA GLY A 306 -10.62 -2.10 -34.31
C GLY A 306 -11.75 -1.17 -34.75
N VAL A 307 -11.52 0.14 -34.80
CA VAL A 307 -12.50 1.12 -35.30
C VAL A 307 -12.44 1.22 -36.82
N GLU A 308 -13.59 1.09 -37.48
CA GLU A 308 -13.72 1.27 -38.94
C GLU A 308 -14.07 2.74 -39.25
N PHE A 309 -13.33 3.38 -40.16
CA PHE A 309 -13.67 4.71 -40.67
C PHE A 309 -14.26 4.63 -42.06
N ARG A 310 -15.44 5.23 -42.25
CA ARG A 310 -16.10 5.43 -43.55
C ARG A 310 -16.12 6.93 -43.88
N THR A 311 -15.13 7.38 -44.63
CA THR A 311 -15.00 8.78 -45.07
C THR A 311 -15.79 9.03 -46.36
N GLY A 312 -16.00 10.31 -46.70
CA GLY A 312 -16.84 10.72 -47.83
C GLY A 312 -18.33 10.38 -47.67
N CYS A 313 -18.75 10.05 -46.45
CA CYS A 313 -20.09 9.57 -46.12
C CYS A 313 -20.84 10.62 -45.30
N SER A 314 -21.60 11.48 -45.97
CA SER A 314 -22.49 12.44 -45.32
C SER A 314 -23.79 11.74 -44.88
N ILE A 315 -24.10 11.79 -43.59
CA ILE A 315 -25.36 11.25 -43.06
C ILE A 315 -26.37 12.40 -42.86
N ASP A 316 -27.53 12.29 -43.50
CA ASP A 316 -28.68 13.16 -43.19
C ASP A 316 -29.26 12.76 -41.83
N LEU A 317 -29.30 13.70 -40.89
CA LEU A 317 -29.81 13.46 -39.54
C LEU A 317 -31.32 13.19 -39.49
N THR A 318 -32.05 13.36 -40.59
CA THR A 318 -33.50 13.12 -40.67
C THR A 318 -33.80 11.64 -40.93
N ASP A 319 -33.47 11.14 -42.12
CA ASP A 319 -33.75 9.75 -42.52
C ASP A 319 -32.58 8.81 -42.20
N GLY A 320 -31.34 9.30 -42.25
CA GLY A 320 -30.13 8.51 -42.04
C GLY A 320 -30.00 7.94 -40.62
N ILE A 321 -30.48 8.66 -39.59
CA ILE A 321 -30.49 8.11 -38.21
C ILE A 321 -31.45 6.91 -38.12
N ARG A 322 -32.61 6.98 -38.78
CA ARG A 322 -33.59 5.87 -38.78
C ARG A 322 -33.04 4.65 -39.50
N GLU A 323 -32.27 4.85 -40.56
CA GLU A 323 -31.60 3.75 -41.28
C GLU A 323 -30.47 3.15 -40.46
N LEU A 324 -29.59 3.96 -39.88
CA LEU A 324 -28.50 3.50 -39.02
C LEU A 324 -29.04 2.70 -37.83
N ARG A 325 -30.16 3.08 -37.24
CA ARG A 325 -30.79 2.33 -36.13
C ARG A 325 -31.31 0.94 -36.53
N LYS A 326 -31.44 0.61 -37.83
CA LYS A 326 -31.76 -0.75 -38.28
C LYS A 326 -30.55 -1.67 -38.26
N GLU A 327 -29.34 -1.11 -38.43
CA GLU A 327 -28.08 -1.87 -38.51
C GLU A 327 -27.26 -1.80 -37.21
N PHE A 328 -27.35 -0.68 -36.49
CA PHE A 328 -26.57 -0.39 -35.29
C PHE A 328 -27.47 -0.34 -34.05
N SER A 329 -26.99 -0.92 -32.96
CA SER A 329 -27.67 -0.95 -31.67
C SER A 329 -27.69 0.43 -31.00
N SER A 330 -26.73 1.30 -31.31
CA SER A 330 -26.70 2.68 -30.83
C SER A 330 -25.97 3.62 -31.80
N VAL A 331 -26.31 4.91 -31.74
CA VAL A 331 -25.72 5.97 -32.58
C VAL A 331 -25.26 7.14 -31.71
N ILE A 332 -24.03 7.61 -31.92
CA ILE A 332 -23.48 8.82 -31.30
C ILE A 332 -23.32 9.93 -32.35
N LEU A 333 -23.94 11.08 -32.11
CA LEU A 333 -23.85 12.28 -32.94
C LEU A 333 -22.72 13.18 -32.44
N ALA A 334 -21.61 13.24 -33.18
CA ALA A 334 -20.41 14.01 -32.86
C ALA A 334 -20.03 14.96 -34.02
N THR A 335 -21.04 15.57 -34.65
CA THR A 335 -20.93 16.32 -35.90
C THR A 335 -20.22 17.68 -35.79
N GLY A 336 -20.01 18.20 -34.57
CA GLY A 336 -19.39 19.50 -34.32
C GLY A 336 -20.27 20.70 -34.69
N THR A 337 -19.66 21.90 -34.70
CA THR A 337 -20.35 23.17 -35.01
C THR A 337 -19.72 23.85 -36.24
N TRP A 338 -20.25 23.58 -37.44
CA TRP A 338 -19.63 24.00 -38.70
C TRP A 338 -20.16 25.31 -39.32
N LYS A 339 -20.99 26.07 -38.60
CA LYS A 339 -21.53 27.35 -39.11
C LYS A 339 -20.84 28.54 -38.45
N ASP A 340 -20.30 29.43 -39.28
CA ASP A 340 -19.79 30.73 -38.85
C ASP A 340 -20.92 31.62 -38.32
N ARG A 341 -20.61 32.42 -37.30
CA ARG A 341 -21.47 33.55 -36.89
C ARG A 341 -21.30 34.69 -37.87
N ARG A 342 -22.39 35.41 -38.10
CA ARG A 342 -22.45 36.62 -38.93
C ARG A 342 -22.50 37.86 -38.04
N LEU A 343 -21.85 38.95 -38.47
CA LEU A 343 -21.90 40.27 -37.84
C LEU A 343 -23.31 40.87 -37.90
N GLY A 344 -24.07 40.58 -38.95
CA GLY A 344 -25.42 41.11 -39.15
C GLY A 344 -25.43 42.57 -39.60
N VAL A 345 -24.38 43.01 -40.29
CA VAL A 345 -24.23 44.37 -40.80
C VAL A 345 -24.37 44.42 -42.33
N PRO A 346 -24.72 45.58 -42.93
CA PRO A 346 -24.87 45.68 -44.39
C PRO A 346 -23.59 45.31 -45.15
N GLY A 347 -23.76 44.68 -46.31
CA GLY A 347 -22.67 44.28 -47.21
C GLY A 347 -21.97 42.96 -46.85
N GLU A 348 -22.42 42.22 -45.83
CA GLU A 348 -21.81 40.96 -45.41
C GLU A 348 -21.98 39.79 -46.42
N ASP A 349 -22.77 39.98 -47.49
CA ASP A 349 -22.93 39.03 -48.60
C ASP A 349 -22.08 39.39 -49.85
N LEU A 350 -21.24 40.42 -49.80
CA LEU A 350 -20.36 40.84 -50.91
C LEU A 350 -19.31 39.77 -51.24
N ASP A 351 -18.92 39.67 -52.53
CA ASP A 351 -17.75 38.88 -52.91
C ASP A 351 -16.50 39.41 -52.18
N GLY A 352 -15.71 38.50 -51.61
CA GLY A 352 -14.59 38.85 -50.73
C GLY A 352 -14.93 38.96 -49.24
N VAL A 353 -16.19 38.82 -48.79
CA VAL A 353 -16.53 38.67 -47.37
C VAL A 353 -16.84 37.22 -47.06
N GLN A 354 -16.11 36.60 -46.13
CA GLN A 354 -16.26 35.17 -45.80
C GLN A 354 -16.13 34.91 -44.30
N GLY A 355 -16.72 33.82 -43.82
CA GLY A 355 -16.53 33.34 -42.45
C GLY A 355 -15.18 32.66 -42.26
N CYS A 356 -14.64 32.73 -41.03
CA CYS A 356 -13.35 32.15 -40.66
C CYS A 356 -13.29 30.64 -40.93
N LEU A 357 -14.26 29.87 -40.44
CA LEU A 357 -14.25 28.42 -40.62
C LEU A 357 -14.42 28.05 -42.09
N SER A 358 -15.35 28.72 -42.79
CA SER A 358 -15.59 28.52 -44.22
C SER A 358 -14.33 28.77 -45.06
N PHE A 359 -13.51 29.76 -44.68
CA PHE A 359 -12.24 30.05 -45.33
C PHE A 359 -11.16 29.01 -45.01
N LEU A 360 -10.97 28.67 -43.73
CA LEU A 360 -9.98 27.69 -43.28
C LEU A 360 -10.24 26.30 -43.85
N GLU A 361 -11.51 25.89 -43.94
CA GLU A 361 -11.91 24.62 -44.54
C GLU A 361 -11.45 24.53 -46.00
N LYS A 362 -11.76 25.55 -46.81
CA LYS A 362 -11.33 25.64 -48.21
C LYS A 362 -9.81 25.68 -48.34
N LEU A 363 -9.15 26.45 -47.48
CA LEU A 363 -7.69 26.52 -47.45
C LEU A 363 -7.06 25.14 -47.23
N TYR A 364 -7.52 24.40 -46.23
CA TYR A 364 -6.93 23.10 -45.91
C TYR A 364 -7.41 21.95 -46.81
N LYS A 365 -8.44 22.18 -47.63
CA LYS A 365 -8.80 21.35 -48.79
C LYS A 365 -7.95 21.63 -50.03
N GLY A 366 -7.12 22.67 -49.99
CA GLY A 366 -6.28 23.08 -51.13
C GLY A 366 -7.02 23.90 -52.18
N GLU A 367 -8.18 24.47 -51.83
CA GLU A 367 -9.02 25.28 -52.73
C GLU A 367 -8.61 26.78 -52.72
N VAL A 368 -7.70 27.18 -51.83
CA VAL A 368 -7.20 28.56 -51.72
C VAL A 368 -5.71 28.60 -52.05
N GLY A 369 -5.34 29.41 -53.05
CA GLY A 369 -3.96 29.63 -53.46
C GLY A 369 -3.28 30.82 -52.77
N SER A 370 -2.02 31.09 -53.14
CA SER A 370 -1.29 32.28 -52.70
C SER A 370 -1.95 33.57 -53.20
N THR A 371 -1.89 34.63 -52.40
CA THR A 371 -2.52 35.92 -52.68
C THR A 371 -1.71 37.06 -52.09
N GLU A 372 -1.67 38.21 -52.78
CA GLU A 372 -1.08 39.46 -52.28
C GLU A 372 -2.15 40.47 -51.80
N GLU A 373 -3.41 40.03 -51.70
CA GLU A 373 -4.56 40.84 -51.25
C GLU A 373 -4.35 41.44 -49.84
N ARG A 374 -4.96 42.59 -49.60
CA ARG A 374 -5.12 43.18 -48.25
C ARG A 374 -6.34 42.54 -47.59
N ILE A 375 -6.11 41.78 -46.53
CA ILE A 375 -7.15 41.02 -45.84
C ILE A 375 -7.39 41.63 -44.45
N ALA A 376 -8.65 42.00 -44.19
CA ALA A 376 -9.12 42.31 -42.83
C ALA A 376 -9.59 41.03 -42.14
N VAL A 377 -9.07 40.72 -40.96
CA VAL A 377 -9.62 39.66 -40.11
C VAL A 377 -10.39 40.30 -38.96
N VAL A 378 -11.70 40.08 -38.90
CA VAL A 378 -12.59 40.72 -37.93
C VAL A 378 -12.83 39.77 -36.76
N GLY A 379 -12.26 40.07 -35.59
CA GLY A 379 -12.46 39.30 -34.37
C GLY A 379 -11.23 39.22 -33.49
N ASP A 380 -11.44 38.79 -32.24
CA ASP A 380 -10.45 38.96 -31.16
C ASP A 380 -10.02 37.64 -30.50
N GLY A 381 -10.53 36.49 -30.97
CA GLY A 381 -10.23 35.18 -30.39
C GLY A 381 -9.11 34.42 -31.11
N ASN A 382 -8.67 33.30 -30.55
CA ASN A 382 -7.61 32.45 -31.12
C ASN A 382 -7.81 32.11 -32.61
N ALA A 383 -9.06 31.85 -33.04
CA ALA A 383 -9.37 31.57 -34.43
C ALA A 383 -9.09 32.75 -35.38
N ALA A 384 -9.24 33.99 -34.91
CA ALA A 384 -8.91 35.20 -35.68
C ALA A 384 -7.39 35.30 -35.90
N PHE A 385 -6.60 35.05 -34.87
CA PHE A 385 -5.14 35.03 -34.98
C PHE A 385 -4.64 33.87 -35.82
N ASP A 386 -5.23 32.67 -35.69
CA ASP A 386 -4.91 31.52 -36.52
C ASP A 386 -5.13 31.79 -38.01
N VAL A 387 -6.30 32.33 -38.39
CA VAL A 387 -6.59 32.63 -39.80
C VAL A 387 -5.74 33.80 -40.31
N ALA A 388 -5.45 34.80 -39.47
CA ALA A 388 -4.57 35.89 -39.84
C ALA A 388 -3.15 35.38 -40.17
N ARG A 389 -2.62 34.50 -39.33
CA ARG A 389 -1.32 33.84 -39.51
C ARG A 389 -1.33 32.89 -40.72
N ALA A 390 -2.45 32.24 -41.00
CA ALA A 390 -2.64 31.44 -42.22
C ALA A 390 -2.55 32.32 -43.47
N CYS A 391 -3.23 33.47 -43.47
CA CYS A 391 -3.25 34.40 -44.59
C CYS A 391 -1.86 35.00 -44.88
N VAL A 392 -1.08 35.33 -43.85
CA VAL A 392 0.31 35.80 -44.05
C VAL A 392 1.16 34.75 -44.77
N ARG A 393 0.99 33.47 -44.46
CA ARG A 393 1.69 32.35 -45.13
C ARG A 393 1.26 32.15 -46.59
N LEU A 394 0.11 32.70 -46.98
CA LEU A 394 -0.34 32.76 -48.37
C LEU A 394 0.24 33.95 -49.14
N GLY A 395 0.99 34.84 -48.48
CA GLY A 395 1.55 36.07 -49.07
C GLY A 395 0.70 37.32 -48.83
N ALA A 396 -0.42 37.21 -48.10
CA ALA A 396 -1.38 38.31 -47.94
C ALA A 396 -0.86 39.40 -46.99
N ARG A 397 -1.34 40.64 -47.18
CA ARG A 397 -1.15 41.73 -46.22
C ARG A 397 -2.31 41.75 -45.24
N VAL A 398 -2.07 41.34 -44.00
CA VAL A 398 -3.15 41.05 -43.04
C VAL A 398 -3.22 42.10 -41.93
N THR A 399 -4.44 42.56 -41.65
CA THR A 399 -4.75 43.39 -40.49
C THR A 399 -5.88 42.74 -39.69
N VAL A 400 -5.64 42.47 -38.41
CA VAL A 400 -6.67 42.07 -37.45
C VAL A 400 -7.39 43.32 -36.94
N LEU A 401 -8.72 43.31 -37.04
CA LEU A 401 -9.60 44.34 -36.51
C LEU A 401 -10.21 43.84 -35.19
N SER A 402 -9.70 44.38 -34.08
CA SER A 402 -10.08 44.04 -32.71
C SER A 402 -11.11 45.03 -32.17
N TRP A 403 -12.19 44.51 -31.59
CA TRP A 403 -13.19 45.29 -30.86
C TRP A 403 -12.65 45.78 -29.53
N PHE A 404 -11.74 45.02 -28.93
CA PHE A 404 -11.07 45.35 -27.68
C PHE A 404 -9.85 46.24 -27.93
N PRO A 405 -9.41 47.03 -26.95
CA PRO A 405 -8.03 47.50 -26.89
C PRO A 405 -7.05 46.31 -26.92
N GLU A 406 -5.87 46.50 -27.49
CA GLU A 406 -4.90 45.40 -27.66
C GLU A 406 -4.55 44.69 -26.34
N GLU A 407 -4.50 45.41 -25.22
CA GLU A 407 -4.19 44.85 -23.91
C GLU A 407 -5.32 43.97 -23.32
N LEU A 408 -6.52 44.07 -23.90
CA LEU A 408 -7.73 43.35 -23.47
C LEU A 408 -8.19 42.31 -24.49
N ILE A 409 -7.38 42.03 -25.52
CA ILE A 409 -7.69 40.98 -26.49
C ILE A 409 -7.79 39.61 -25.77
N PRO A 410 -8.90 38.88 -25.94
CA PRO A 410 -9.16 37.61 -25.24
C PRO A 410 -8.43 36.40 -25.82
N ALA A 411 -7.73 36.53 -26.96
CA ALA A 411 -6.86 35.47 -27.48
C ALA A 411 -5.67 35.19 -26.54
N ASP A 412 -5.05 34.03 -26.70
CA ASP A 412 -3.84 33.68 -25.98
C ASP A 412 -2.74 34.74 -26.26
N PRO A 413 -2.14 35.36 -25.22
CA PRO A 413 -1.10 36.36 -25.41
C PRO A 413 0.05 35.89 -26.30
N ALA A 414 0.40 34.60 -26.25
CA ALA A 414 1.44 34.03 -27.12
C ALA A 414 1.06 34.08 -28.61
N GLU A 415 -0.23 33.92 -28.94
CA GLU A 415 -0.72 34.02 -30.32
C GLU A 415 -0.71 35.47 -30.82
N VAL A 416 -1.02 36.44 -29.95
CA VAL A 416 -0.96 37.88 -30.26
C VAL A 416 0.50 38.31 -30.54
N VAL A 417 1.43 37.92 -29.67
CA VAL A 417 2.86 38.19 -29.84
C VAL A 417 3.38 37.54 -31.13
N ALA A 418 3.08 36.26 -31.36
CA ALA A 418 3.51 35.56 -32.56
C ALA A 418 2.97 36.21 -33.84
N ALA A 419 1.72 36.71 -33.82
CA ALA A 419 1.15 37.43 -34.95
C ALA A 419 1.87 38.75 -35.24
N ARG A 420 2.22 39.53 -34.20
CA ARG A 420 3.02 40.75 -34.33
C ARG A 420 4.42 40.46 -34.89
N GLU A 421 5.10 39.43 -34.38
CA GLU A 421 6.41 38.99 -34.89
C GLU A 421 6.37 38.54 -36.35
N GLU A 422 5.26 37.96 -36.79
CA GLU A 422 5.01 37.58 -38.18
C GLU A 422 4.58 38.78 -39.06
N GLY A 423 4.50 39.99 -38.50
CA GLY A 423 4.23 41.23 -39.24
C GLY A 423 2.74 41.52 -39.47
N ILE A 424 1.83 40.89 -38.71
CA ILE A 424 0.40 41.15 -38.79
C ILE A 424 0.08 42.48 -38.12
N GLY A 425 -0.64 43.36 -38.84
CA GLY A 425 -1.16 44.59 -38.26
C GLY A 425 -2.31 44.29 -37.30
N ILE A 426 -2.36 44.96 -36.15
CA ILE A 426 -3.53 44.93 -35.27
C ILE A 426 -4.05 46.36 -35.18
N THR A 427 -5.33 46.55 -35.52
CA THR A 427 -6.06 47.80 -35.30
C THR A 427 -7.18 47.51 -34.32
N ASP A 428 -7.06 48.07 -33.12
CA ASP A 428 -7.86 47.76 -31.95
C ASP A 428 -8.91 48.84 -31.69
N SER A 429 -9.78 48.61 -30.69
CA SER A 429 -10.87 49.54 -30.33
C SER A 429 -11.75 49.96 -31.53
N LEU A 430 -12.01 49.04 -32.47
CA LEU A 430 -12.82 49.28 -33.66
C LEU A 430 -13.79 48.13 -33.91
N LYS A 431 -15.04 48.46 -34.22
CA LYS A 431 -16.07 47.50 -34.64
C LYS A 431 -16.57 47.82 -36.04
N VAL A 432 -16.62 46.81 -36.90
CA VAL A 432 -17.16 46.92 -38.26
C VAL A 432 -18.67 47.14 -38.18
N VAL A 433 -19.16 48.18 -38.86
CA VAL A 433 -20.59 48.54 -38.92
C VAL A 433 -21.18 48.41 -40.33
N GLU A 434 -20.34 48.30 -41.36
CA GLU A 434 -20.75 48.07 -42.76
C GLU A 434 -19.56 47.60 -43.62
N PHE A 435 -19.82 46.69 -44.55
CA PHE A 435 -18.89 46.30 -45.62
C PHE A 435 -19.25 47.07 -46.90
N ILE A 436 -18.30 47.85 -47.42
CA ILE A 436 -18.50 48.71 -48.58
C ILE A 436 -18.00 47.97 -49.82
N GLY A 437 -18.88 47.81 -50.80
CA GLY A 437 -18.59 47.14 -52.06
C GLY A 437 -18.47 48.09 -53.25
N GLN A 438 -17.63 47.71 -54.21
CA GLN A 438 -17.55 48.29 -55.56
C GLN A 438 -17.71 47.13 -56.56
N ASP A 439 -18.62 47.28 -57.52
CA ASP A 439 -18.94 46.24 -58.53
C ASP A 439 -19.30 44.86 -57.93
N GLY A 440 -19.95 44.85 -56.77
CA GLY A 440 -20.36 43.63 -56.07
C GLY A 440 -19.26 42.93 -55.27
N ARG A 441 -18.03 43.45 -55.26
CA ARG A 441 -16.89 42.96 -54.49
C ARG A 441 -16.52 43.93 -53.38
N LEU A 442 -16.01 43.42 -52.25
CA LEU A 442 -15.51 44.24 -51.14
C LEU A 442 -14.39 45.19 -51.60
N ALA A 443 -14.49 46.46 -51.18
CA ALA A 443 -13.47 47.49 -51.39
C ALA A 443 -12.99 48.15 -50.08
N ALA A 444 -13.86 48.27 -49.08
CA ALA A 444 -13.52 48.89 -47.79
C ALA A 444 -14.44 48.41 -46.65
N LEU A 445 -14.00 48.61 -45.41
CA LEU A 445 -14.78 48.39 -44.20
C LEU A 445 -15.03 49.73 -43.51
N ARG A 446 -16.29 49.98 -43.13
CA ARG A 446 -16.66 51.11 -42.28
C ARG A 446 -16.65 50.66 -40.82
N CYS A 447 -15.82 51.29 -40.01
CA CYS A 447 -15.58 50.91 -38.62
C CYS A 447 -15.91 52.07 -37.67
N ALA A 448 -16.59 51.75 -36.57
CA ALA A 448 -16.86 52.68 -35.48
C ALA A 448 -15.92 52.43 -34.29
N ALA A 449 -15.46 53.51 -33.65
CA ALA A 449 -14.67 53.41 -32.43
C ALA A 449 -15.45 52.75 -31.28
N THR A 450 -14.78 51.86 -30.55
CA THR A 450 -15.32 51.19 -29.37
C THR A 450 -14.57 51.62 -28.11
N LYS A 451 -15.21 51.41 -26.96
CA LYS A 451 -14.60 51.49 -25.63
C LYS A 451 -15.01 50.25 -24.81
N PRO A 452 -14.21 49.83 -23.82
CA PRO A 452 -14.63 48.79 -22.88
C PRO A 452 -15.98 49.15 -22.23
N GLY A 453 -16.92 48.20 -22.26
CA GLY A 453 -18.20 48.31 -21.57
C GLY A 453 -18.11 47.88 -20.10
N GLU A 454 -19.26 47.72 -19.47
CA GLU A 454 -19.33 47.09 -18.15
C GLU A 454 -18.95 45.61 -18.24
N PRO A 455 -18.10 45.10 -17.34
CA PRO A 455 -17.77 43.68 -17.26
C PRO A 455 -19.03 42.80 -17.14
N ASP A 456 -19.08 41.72 -17.92
CA ASP A 456 -20.14 40.72 -17.79
C ASP A 456 -19.97 39.85 -16.52
N ALA A 457 -20.83 38.85 -16.34
CA ALA A 457 -20.75 37.92 -15.20
C ALA A 457 -19.44 37.11 -15.13
N ARG A 458 -18.63 37.10 -16.20
CA ARG A 458 -17.30 36.48 -16.27
C ARG A 458 -16.18 37.52 -16.13
N GLY A 459 -16.51 38.77 -15.88
CA GLY A 459 -15.57 39.88 -15.76
C GLY A 459 -15.07 40.42 -17.09
N ILE A 460 -15.67 40.05 -18.23
CA ILE A 460 -15.21 40.49 -19.56
C ILE A 460 -15.89 41.83 -19.90
N PRO A 461 -15.14 42.94 -20.06
CA PRO A 461 -15.70 44.25 -20.39
C PRO A 461 -16.00 44.34 -21.90
N TRP A 462 -17.10 43.74 -22.33
CA TRP A 462 -17.47 43.69 -23.76
C TRP A 462 -17.50 45.08 -24.40
N PRO A 463 -16.79 45.31 -25.53
CA PRO A 463 -16.67 46.64 -26.12
C PRO A 463 -18.01 47.16 -26.64
N VAL A 464 -18.31 48.42 -26.33
CA VAL A 464 -19.48 49.15 -26.82
C VAL A 464 -19.06 50.25 -27.77
N ILE A 465 -19.86 50.48 -28.82
CA ILE A 465 -19.64 51.58 -29.76
C ILE A 465 -19.75 52.91 -29.02
N ILE A 466 -18.81 53.82 -29.25
CA ILE A 466 -18.86 55.17 -28.70
C ILE A 466 -19.91 55.97 -29.49
N PRO A 467 -21.03 56.40 -28.87
CA PRO A 467 -22.04 57.18 -29.58
C PRO A 467 -21.45 58.50 -30.10
N GLY A 468 -21.62 58.79 -31.40
CA GLY A 468 -21.03 59.97 -32.06
C GLY A 468 -19.50 59.90 -32.22
N GLY A 469 -18.88 58.75 -31.96
CA GLY A 469 -17.44 58.55 -32.12
C GLY A 469 -16.98 58.59 -33.58
N PRO A 470 -15.66 58.71 -33.82
CA PRO A 470 -15.11 58.77 -35.17
C PRO A 470 -15.40 57.48 -35.94
N ILE A 471 -15.89 57.63 -37.17
CA ILE A 471 -16.04 56.55 -38.16
C ILE A 471 -14.81 56.56 -39.07
N ARG A 472 -14.24 55.38 -39.31
CA ARG A 472 -13.10 55.19 -40.23
C ARG A 472 -13.51 54.28 -41.37
N GLU A 473 -13.08 54.61 -42.58
CA GLU A 473 -13.16 53.72 -43.74
C GLU A 473 -11.77 53.18 -44.02
N LEU A 474 -11.62 51.85 -43.96
CA LEU A 474 -10.35 51.17 -44.14
C LEU A 474 -10.40 50.33 -45.42
N PRO A 475 -9.48 50.52 -46.38
CA PRO A 475 -9.52 49.82 -47.66
C PRO A 475 -8.98 48.39 -47.52
N PHE A 476 -9.75 47.41 -47.97
CA PHE A 476 -9.40 45.98 -47.95
C PHE A 476 -10.02 45.26 -49.15
N ASP A 477 -9.29 44.29 -49.68
CA ASP A 477 -9.71 43.53 -50.86
C ASP A 477 -10.52 42.27 -50.45
N ARG A 478 -10.37 41.84 -49.18
CA ARG A 478 -11.10 40.70 -48.58
C ARG A 478 -11.30 40.93 -47.08
N ALA A 479 -12.39 40.40 -46.53
CA ALA A 479 -12.66 40.35 -45.10
C ALA A 479 -13.00 38.92 -44.63
N ILE A 480 -12.39 38.50 -43.53
CA ILE A 480 -12.65 37.22 -42.87
C ILE A 480 -13.26 37.48 -41.50
N VAL A 481 -14.50 37.04 -41.31
CA VAL A 481 -15.26 37.24 -40.06
C VAL A 481 -15.00 36.07 -39.11
N ALA A 482 -14.33 36.34 -37.98
CA ALA A 482 -13.86 35.37 -37.00
C ALA A 482 -14.45 35.58 -35.59
N ILE A 483 -15.76 35.81 -35.52
CA ILE A 483 -16.48 36.15 -34.27
C ILE A 483 -17.15 34.95 -33.58
N GLY A 484 -16.70 33.73 -33.93
CA GLY A 484 -17.17 32.47 -33.36
C GLY A 484 -18.14 31.70 -34.26
N GLN A 485 -18.65 30.60 -33.72
CA GLN A 485 -19.46 29.62 -34.44
C GLN A 485 -20.85 29.49 -33.79
N LYS A 486 -21.84 28.99 -34.53
CA LYS A 486 -23.19 28.73 -34.03
C LYS A 486 -23.70 27.36 -34.49
N GLY A 487 -24.62 26.78 -33.73
CA GLY A 487 -25.28 25.54 -34.13
C GLY A 487 -26.04 25.72 -35.45
N ASP A 488 -26.18 24.64 -36.20
CA ASP A 488 -26.87 24.66 -37.49
C ASP A 488 -28.37 24.37 -37.30
N SER A 489 -29.16 25.44 -37.19
CA SER A 489 -30.61 25.34 -37.04
C SER A 489 -31.31 24.72 -38.26
N SER A 490 -30.64 24.59 -39.41
CA SER A 490 -31.21 23.90 -40.57
C SER A 490 -31.32 22.38 -40.34
N LEU A 491 -30.58 21.84 -39.37
CA LEU A 491 -30.68 20.44 -38.93
C LEU A 491 -31.92 20.19 -38.04
N CYS A 492 -32.61 21.25 -37.59
CA CYS A 492 -33.84 21.16 -36.79
C CYS A 492 -35.03 20.74 -37.67
N HIS A 493 -35.13 19.47 -38.00
CA HIS A 493 -36.28 18.94 -38.74
C HIS A 493 -37.25 18.18 -37.80
N PRO A 494 -38.57 18.49 -37.78
CA PRO A 494 -39.54 17.85 -36.89
C PRO A 494 -39.59 16.32 -37.01
N LYS A 495 -39.31 15.78 -38.20
CA LYS A 495 -39.30 14.33 -38.46
C LYS A 495 -38.12 13.58 -37.81
N SER A 496 -37.05 14.26 -37.43
CA SER A 496 -35.86 13.61 -36.82
C SER A 496 -36.12 13.11 -35.39
N GLY A 497 -37.06 13.74 -34.67
CA GLY A 497 -37.31 13.47 -33.24
C GLY A 497 -36.23 14.03 -32.31
N ILE A 498 -35.23 14.72 -32.84
CA ILE A 498 -34.13 15.33 -32.07
C ILE A 498 -34.48 16.77 -31.75
N SER A 499 -34.40 17.12 -30.46
CA SER A 499 -34.59 18.48 -29.98
C SER A 499 -33.28 19.28 -30.04
N PHE A 500 -33.40 20.58 -30.27
CA PHE A 500 -32.27 21.50 -30.31
C PHE A 500 -32.50 22.67 -29.37
N THR A 501 -31.40 23.18 -28.81
CA THR A 501 -31.37 24.40 -28.01
C THR A 501 -31.64 25.64 -28.89
N PRO A 502 -32.03 26.79 -28.31
CA PRO A 502 -32.18 28.04 -29.06
C PRO A 502 -30.92 28.49 -29.81
N ALA A 503 -29.73 28.05 -29.37
CA ALA A 503 -28.45 28.31 -30.02
C ALA A 503 -28.13 27.36 -31.19
N GLY A 504 -29.01 26.39 -31.48
CA GLY A 504 -28.87 25.43 -32.58
C GLY A 504 -28.04 24.18 -32.25
N HIS A 505 -27.73 23.92 -30.97
CA HIS A 505 -27.02 22.71 -30.54
C HIS A 505 -28.01 21.58 -30.18
N ILE A 506 -27.61 20.33 -30.35
CA ILE A 506 -28.42 19.16 -30.01
C ILE A 506 -28.67 19.14 -28.50
N GLN A 507 -29.94 19.02 -28.11
CA GLN A 507 -30.32 18.95 -26.71
C GLN A 507 -30.08 17.54 -26.16
N VAL A 508 -29.32 17.44 -25.07
CA VAL A 508 -29.03 16.18 -24.38
C VAL A 508 -29.26 16.26 -22.88
N ASP A 509 -29.48 15.11 -22.24
CA ASP A 509 -29.45 14.97 -20.78
C ASP A 509 -28.01 14.90 -20.22
N ALA A 510 -27.88 14.75 -18.90
CA ALA A 510 -26.58 14.62 -18.24
C ALA A 510 -25.78 13.37 -18.67
N GLY A 511 -26.45 12.35 -19.22
CA GLY A 511 -25.85 11.14 -19.77
C GLY A 511 -25.58 11.22 -21.28
N CYS A 512 -25.62 12.42 -21.87
CA CYS A 512 -25.45 12.65 -23.32
C CYS A 512 -26.57 12.01 -24.18
N ARG A 513 -27.72 11.63 -23.61
CA ARG A 513 -28.84 11.05 -24.35
C ARG A 513 -29.67 12.12 -25.02
N THR A 514 -30.11 11.86 -26.24
CA THR A 514 -31.08 12.70 -26.94
C THR A 514 -32.52 12.30 -26.55
N GLY A 515 -33.52 12.98 -27.10
CA GLY A 515 -34.93 12.57 -26.99
C GLY A 515 -35.28 11.28 -27.75
N VAL A 516 -34.34 10.73 -28.53
CA VAL A 516 -34.53 9.50 -29.32
C VAL A 516 -33.78 8.35 -28.64
N ASP A 517 -34.51 7.27 -28.34
CA ASP A 517 -33.95 6.09 -27.70
C ASP A 517 -32.81 5.46 -28.54
N GLY A 518 -31.73 5.06 -27.86
CA GLY A 518 -30.50 4.55 -28.48
C GLY A 518 -29.64 5.60 -29.20
N VAL A 519 -30.01 6.88 -29.18
CA VAL A 519 -29.26 7.98 -29.84
C VAL A 519 -28.70 8.97 -28.81
N PHE A 520 -27.40 9.23 -28.93
CA PHE A 520 -26.62 10.10 -28.05
C PHE A 520 -25.98 11.23 -28.85
N ALA A 521 -25.60 12.33 -28.20
CA ALA A 521 -24.83 13.40 -28.86
C ALA A 521 -23.72 13.93 -27.94
N ALA A 522 -22.57 14.28 -28.54
CA ALA A 522 -21.36 14.64 -27.80
C ALA A 522 -20.53 15.73 -28.50
N GLY A 523 -19.64 16.34 -27.74
CA GLY A 523 -18.76 17.41 -28.19
C GLY A 523 -19.52 18.67 -28.57
N ASP A 524 -18.90 19.46 -29.46
CA ASP A 524 -19.41 20.78 -29.81
C ASP A 524 -20.81 20.76 -30.45
N ALA A 525 -21.25 19.62 -31.00
CA ALA A 525 -22.62 19.46 -31.49
C ALA A 525 -23.67 19.59 -30.38
N ALA A 526 -23.34 19.18 -29.14
CA ALA A 526 -24.23 19.20 -27.98
C ALA A 526 -23.93 20.37 -27.04
N THR A 527 -22.66 20.68 -26.79
CA THR A 527 -22.24 21.70 -25.81
C THR A 527 -21.98 23.08 -26.42
N GLY A 528 -21.88 23.16 -27.75
CA GLY A 528 -21.32 24.30 -28.46
C GLY A 528 -19.78 24.32 -28.47
N PRO A 529 -19.18 25.26 -29.23
CA PRO A 529 -17.73 25.33 -29.47
C PRO A 529 -16.93 25.34 -28.17
N SER A 530 -15.97 24.44 -28.05
CA SER A 530 -15.17 24.25 -26.84
C SER A 530 -13.71 23.92 -27.15
N SER A 531 -12.97 23.37 -26.18
CA SER A 531 -11.59 22.90 -26.40
C SER A 531 -11.57 21.41 -26.73
N VAL A 532 -10.53 20.98 -27.46
CA VAL A 532 -10.33 19.58 -27.88
C VAL A 532 -10.45 18.59 -26.71
N VAL A 533 -9.88 18.94 -25.55
CA VAL A 533 -9.92 18.10 -24.34
C VAL A 533 -11.34 17.97 -23.77
N ARG A 534 -12.16 19.03 -23.83
CA ARG A 534 -13.57 18.99 -23.39
C ARG A 534 -14.44 18.21 -24.37
N ALA A 535 -14.21 18.37 -25.68
CA ALA A 535 -14.90 17.60 -26.70
C ALA A 535 -14.63 16.09 -26.55
N MET A 536 -13.37 15.69 -26.34
CA MET A 536 -13.03 14.29 -26.06
C MET A 536 -13.69 13.79 -24.76
N ALA A 537 -13.69 14.59 -23.69
CA ALA A 537 -14.34 14.19 -22.43
C ALA A 537 -15.83 13.93 -22.61
N SER A 538 -16.53 14.79 -23.36
CA SER A 538 -17.93 14.57 -23.73
C SER A 538 -18.12 13.31 -24.57
N GLY A 539 -17.22 13.04 -25.52
CA GLY A 539 -17.22 11.80 -26.30
C GLY A 539 -17.10 10.54 -25.43
N ARG A 540 -16.15 10.53 -24.49
CA ARG A 540 -15.99 9.42 -23.52
C ARG A 540 -17.23 9.24 -22.65
N HIS A 541 -17.86 10.34 -22.21
CA HIS A 541 -19.10 10.27 -21.44
C HIS A 541 -20.23 9.62 -22.25
N ALA A 542 -20.39 9.98 -23.53
CA ALA A 542 -21.36 9.34 -24.40
C ALA A 542 -21.06 7.84 -24.62
N ALA A 543 -19.81 7.46 -24.86
CA ALA A 543 -19.40 6.06 -24.98
C ALA A 543 -19.74 5.23 -23.73
N ARG A 544 -19.49 5.78 -22.54
CA ARG A 544 -19.86 5.16 -21.26
C ARG A 544 -21.37 5.00 -21.11
N ALA A 545 -22.14 6.00 -21.51
CA ALA A 545 -23.60 5.95 -21.46
C ALA A 545 -24.18 4.92 -22.44
N VAL A 546 -23.63 4.82 -23.65
CA VAL A 546 -23.95 3.74 -24.62
C VAL A 546 -23.63 2.38 -24.02
N HIS A 547 -22.44 2.19 -23.45
CA HIS A 547 -22.06 0.92 -22.84
C HIS A 547 -23.02 0.50 -21.73
N ALA A 548 -23.37 1.41 -20.82
CA ALA A 548 -24.33 1.14 -19.75
C ALA A 548 -25.73 0.79 -20.29
N THR A 549 -26.18 1.47 -21.35
CA THR A 549 -27.47 1.19 -21.99
C THR A 549 -27.51 -0.15 -22.70
N LEU A 550 -26.45 -0.56 -23.40
CA LEU A 550 -26.42 -1.82 -24.16
C LEU A 550 -26.15 -3.04 -23.28
N SER A 551 -25.19 -2.95 -22.36
CA SER A 551 -24.79 -4.09 -21.52
C SER A 551 -25.67 -4.29 -20.29
N GLY A 552 -26.31 -3.22 -19.78
CA GLY A 552 -26.92 -3.21 -18.46
C GLY A 552 -25.91 -3.32 -17.30
N GLU A 553 -24.60 -3.34 -17.61
CA GLU A 553 -23.51 -3.45 -16.65
C GLU A 553 -23.05 -2.05 -16.22
N ALA A 554 -22.75 -1.89 -14.93
CA ALA A 554 -21.97 -0.76 -14.48
C ALA A 554 -20.53 -0.90 -14.98
N LEU A 555 -19.88 0.21 -15.30
CA LEU A 555 -18.45 0.19 -15.60
C LEU A 555 -17.69 -0.36 -14.39
N PRO A 556 -16.58 -1.10 -14.62
CA PRO A 556 -15.73 -1.54 -13.54
C PRO A 556 -15.29 -0.38 -12.66
N ASP A 557 -15.24 -0.61 -11.35
CA ASP A 557 -14.72 0.38 -10.42
C ASP A 557 -13.29 0.80 -10.82
N PRO A 558 -12.90 2.06 -10.57
CA PRO A 558 -11.53 2.50 -10.81
C PRO A 558 -10.54 1.60 -10.04
N ILE A 559 -9.49 1.16 -10.74
CA ILE A 559 -8.40 0.34 -10.15
C ILE A 559 -7.55 1.14 -9.14
N THR A 560 -7.84 2.44 -8.99
CA THR A 560 -7.14 3.36 -8.11
C THR A 560 -8.11 4.26 -7.34
N HIS A 561 -7.86 4.44 -6.05
CA HIS A 561 -8.57 5.36 -5.19
C HIS A 561 -7.57 6.26 -4.42
N ARG A 562 -7.90 7.55 -4.32
CA ARG A 562 -7.17 8.54 -3.53
C ARG A 562 -8.01 9.06 -2.37
N PRO A 563 -7.40 9.27 -1.19
CA PRO A 563 -8.11 9.80 -0.03
C PRO A 563 -8.41 11.29 -0.22
N PHE A 564 -9.68 11.70 -0.05
CA PHE A 564 -10.08 13.11 -0.14
C PHE A 564 -9.60 13.96 1.04
N ASP A 565 -9.44 13.34 2.22
CA ASP A 565 -9.14 13.98 3.50
C ASP A 565 -7.65 14.16 3.79
N ARG A 566 -6.76 13.66 2.91
CA ARG A 566 -5.30 13.80 3.08
C ARG A 566 -4.76 14.86 2.15
N ASP A 567 -4.52 16.04 2.73
CA ASP A 567 -4.01 17.18 1.98
C ASP A 567 -2.58 16.98 1.46
N PHE A 568 -2.22 17.80 0.48
CA PHE A 568 -0.90 17.78 -0.14
C PHE A 568 0.20 18.19 0.85
N PRO A 569 1.46 17.75 0.63
CA PRO A 569 2.59 18.27 1.40
C PRO A 569 2.74 19.78 1.23
N GLU A 570 3.16 20.46 2.30
CA GLU A 570 3.52 21.88 2.26
C GLU A 570 4.69 22.11 1.29
N ILE A 571 4.66 23.23 0.60
CA ILE A 571 5.78 23.69 -0.24
C ILE A 571 6.68 24.50 0.67
N THR A 572 7.83 23.94 1.03
CA THR A 572 8.76 24.56 1.97
C THR A 572 9.56 25.68 1.30
N THR A 573 10.01 26.66 2.10
CA THR A 573 10.70 27.86 1.61
C THR A 573 12.15 27.61 1.16
N ASP A 574 12.72 26.45 1.49
CA ASP A 574 14.05 26.00 1.09
C ASP A 574 14.06 25.33 -0.30
N LEU A 575 12.90 25.12 -0.91
CA LEU A 575 12.84 24.57 -2.26
C LEU A 575 13.39 25.56 -3.30
N PRO A 576 14.35 25.14 -4.14
CA PRO A 576 14.93 26.02 -5.13
C PRO A 576 13.92 26.35 -6.23
N SER A 577 13.89 27.63 -6.60
CA SER A 577 13.24 28.09 -7.83
C SER A 577 14.05 27.61 -9.04
N LEU A 578 13.36 27.05 -10.03
CA LEU A 578 13.93 26.45 -11.23
C LEU A 578 13.19 27.00 -12.45
N ALA A 579 13.94 27.48 -13.44
CA ALA A 579 13.37 27.97 -14.70
C ALA A 579 12.61 26.87 -15.44
N ARG A 580 11.49 27.24 -16.07
CA ARG A 580 10.74 26.36 -16.95
C ARG A 580 11.52 26.12 -18.24
N ALA A 581 11.43 24.91 -18.78
CA ALA A 581 11.94 24.64 -20.13
C ALA A 581 11.09 25.37 -21.19
N ASP A 582 11.70 26.30 -21.90
CA ASP A 582 11.08 26.97 -23.04
C ASP A 582 10.99 26.04 -24.26
N MET A 583 9.84 26.06 -24.94
CA MET A 583 9.65 25.36 -26.20
C MET A 583 10.47 26.05 -27.30
N PRO A 584 11.46 25.39 -27.92
CA PRO A 584 12.19 25.98 -29.02
C PRO A 584 11.26 26.20 -30.22
N GLU A 585 11.36 27.34 -30.88
CA GLU A 585 10.54 27.69 -32.03
C GLU A 585 11.38 28.13 -33.23
N ARG A 586 10.81 28.02 -34.43
CA ARG A 586 11.36 28.62 -35.65
C ARG A 586 11.36 30.15 -35.52
N GLN A 587 12.40 30.77 -36.07
CA GLN A 587 12.52 32.23 -36.14
C GLN A 587 11.36 32.86 -36.95
N PRO A 588 10.84 34.05 -36.56
CA PRO A 588 9.68 34.66 -37.20
C PRO A 588 9.74 34.78 -38.72
N ALA A 589 10.93 35.04 -39.29
CA ALA A 589 11.12 35.08 -40.74
C ALA A 589 10.77 33.75 -41.42
N ALA A 590 11.26 32.63 -40.88
CA ALA A 590 11.02 31.29 -41.40
C ALA A 590 9.58 30.81 -41.17
N ARG A 591 8.87 31.35 -40.15
CA ARG A 591 7.46 31.01 -39.88
C ARG A 591 6.53 31.42 -41.04
N LYS A 592 6.93 32.43 -41.84
CA LYS A 592 6.14 33.00 -42.96
C LYS A 592 6.35 32.27 -44.29
N GLU A 593 7.43 31.49 -44.42
CA GLU A 593 7.82 30.83 -45.67
C GLU A 593 7.00 29.57 -45.99
N GLY A 594 6.02 29.21 -45.15
CA GLY A 594 5.09 28.12 -45.41
C GLY A 594 4.38 27.60 -44.16
N PHE A 595 3.96 26.33 -44.23
CA PHE A 595 3.12 25.68 -43.22
C PHE A 595 3.90 24.67 -42.35
N ALA A 596 5.24 24.78 -42.30
CA ALA A 596 6.08 23.93 -41.46
C ALA A 596 5.80 24.15 -39.97
N GLU A 597 5.91 23.09 -39.15
CA GLU A 597 5.66 23.18 -37.70
C GLU A 597 6.56 24.23 -37.03
N VAL A 598 5.95 25.15 -36.27
CA VAL A 598 6.67 26.26 -35.63
C VAL A 598 7.46 25.79 -34.42
N ALA A 599 6.82 25.04 -33.53
CA ALA A 599 7.43 24.54 -32.32
C ALA A 599 8.25 23.28 -32.62
N LEU A 600 9.49 23.23 -32.16
CA LEU A 600 10.49 22.22 -32.54
C LEU A 600 10.56 21.03 -31.57
N GLY A 601 9.87 21.10 -30.42
CA GLY A 601 9.89 20.07 -29.39
C GLY A 601 11.02 20.24 -28.38
N LEU A 602 10.85 19.65 -27.20
CA LEU A 602 11.87 19.61 -26.15
C LEU A 602 12.86 18.46 -26.40
N SER A 603 14.12 18.68 -26.05
CA SER A 603 15.12 17.60 -25.95
C SER A 603 14.87 16.70 -24.74
N GLU A 604 15.41 15.47 -24.77
CA GLU A 604 15.33 14.53 -23.65
C GLU A 604 15.91 15.14 -22.34
N THR A 605 17.01 15.88 -22.45
CA THR A 605 17.61 16.60 -21.32
C THR A 605 16.70 17.68 -20.75
N GLN A 606 16.01 18.44 -21.61
CA GLN A 606 15.04 19.44 -21.16
C GLN A 606 13.84 18.77 -20.49
N VAL A 607 13.33 17.67 -21.04
CA VAL A 607 12.21 16.92 -20.45
C VAL A 607 12.57 16.31 -19.11
N SER A 608 13.76 15.72 -18.97
CA SER A 608 14.23 15.17 -17.70
C SER A 608 14.35 16.25 -16.61
N SER A 609 14.93 17.41 -16.97
CA SER A 609 15.03 18.58 -16.08
C SER A 609 13.65 19.11 -15.68
N GLU A 610 12.76 19.30 -16.67
CA GLU A 610 11.42 19.83 -16.48
C GLU A 610 10.54 18.88 -15.65
N ALA A 611 10.61 17.57 -15.91
CA ALA A 611 9.94 16.55 -15.11
C ALA A 611 10.48 16.50 -13.67
N GLY A 612 11.76 16.83 -13.47
CA GLY A 612 12.40 17.00 -12.17
C GLY A 612 11.83 18.15 -11.33
N ARG A 613 11.22 19.17 -11.95
CA ARG A 613 10.57 20.29 -11.25
C ARG A 613 9.25 19.90 -10.57
N CYS A 614 8.64 18.79 -10.99
CA CYS A 614 7.35 18.33 -10.47
C CYS A 614 7.41 18.02 -8.97
N LEU A 615 6.57 18.70 -8.20
CA LEU A 615 6.50 18.55 -6.73
C LEU A 615 5.94 17.20 -6.26
N GLN A 616 5.41 16.37 -7.16
CA GLN A 616 4.76 15.09 -6.82
C GLN A 616 3.72 15.25 -5.69
N CYS A 617 2.82 16.24 -5.80
CA CYS A 617 1.92 16.65 -4.70
C CYS A 617 1.04 15.50 -4.16
N GLY A 618 0.66 14.56 -5.02
CA GLY A 618 -0.08 13.35 -4.64
C GLY A 618 0.74 12.30 -3.88
N VAL A 619 2.05 12.55 -3.67
CA VAL A 619 3.09 11.66 -3.13
C VAL A 619 3.26 10.39 -3.95
N CYS A 620 2.33 9.44 -3.88
CA CYS A 620 2.24 8.37 -4.87
C CYS A 620 1.73 8.93 -6.20
N ALA A 621 2.39 8.60 -7.31
CA ALA A 621 1.99 9.05 -8.64
C ALA A 621 0.95 8.15 -9.34
N GLU A 622 0.57 7.01 -8.73
CA GLU A 622 -0.35 6.02 -9.33
C GLU A 622 0.07 5.57 -10.75
N CYS A 623 1.38 5.51 -11.01
CA CYS A 623 1.95 4.97 -12.25
C CYS A 623 1.89 3.43 -12.33
N LEU A 624 1.46 2.77 -11.25
CA LEU A 624 1.23 1.31 -11.13
C LEU A 624 2.44 0.39 -11.38
N GLN A 625 3.66 0.92 -11.57
CA GLN A 625 4.89 0.12 -11.69
C GLN A 625 5.07 -0.87 -10.53
N CYS A 626 4.74 -0.44 -9.31
CA CYS A 626 4.79 -1.30 -8.13
C CYS A 626 3.82 -2.49 -8.21
N ALA A 627 2.61 -2.31 -8.77
CA ALA A 627 1.66 -3.38 -8.99
C ALA A 627 2.11 -4.28 -10.15
N GLY A 628 2.67 -3.72 -11.22
CA GLY A 628 3.22 -4.46 -12.37
C GLY A 628 4.34 -5.43 -11.98
N VAL A 629 5.26 -5.01 -11.11
CA VAL A 629 6.35 -5.89 -10.63
C VAL A 629 5.92 -6.87 -9.53
N CYS A 630 4.69 -6.75 -9.02
CA CYS A 630 4.17 -7.59 -7.95
C CYS A 630 3.64 -8.93 -8.49
N VAL A 631 4.50 -9.95 -8.45
CA VAL A 631 4.20 -11.33 -8.93
C VAL A 631 3.06 -12.02 -8.18
N SER A 632 2.63 -11.52 -7.03
CA SER A 632 1.45 -12.02 -6.30
C SER A 632 0.26 -11.08 -6.57
N PRO A 633 -0.65 -11.43 -7.50
CA PRO A 633 -1.79 -10.57 -7.85
C PRO A 633 -2.65 -10.23 -6.62
N GLY A 634 -3.22 -9.03 -6.62
CA GLY A 634 -4.07 -8.55 -5.51
C GLY A 634 -3.32 -8.23 -4.22
N THR A 635 -1.98 -8.31 -4.18
CA THR A 635 -1.20 -7.90 -3.01
C THR A 635 -1.12 -6.39 -2.87
N ILE A 636 -0.85 -5.67 -3.96
CA ILE A 636 -0.90 -4.20 -4.00
C ILE A 636 -2.23 -3.80 -4.62
N ARG A 637 -3.05 -3.10 -3.84
CA ARG A 637 -4.44 -2.73 -4.19
C ARG A 637 -4.57 -1.23 -4.11
N HIS A 638 -4.41 -0.53 -5.23
CA HIS A 638 -4.49 0.92 -5.26
C HIS A 638 -5.92 1.45 -5.07
N ASP A 639 -6.92 0.59 -5.19
CA ASP A 639 -8.35 0.79 -4.96
C ASP A 639 -8.76 0.60 -3.49
N GLU A 640 -7.86 0.18 -2.60
CA GLU A 640 -8.16 -0.01 -1.17
C GLU A 640 -8.73 1.27 -0.54
N MET A 641 -9.93 1.17 0.02
CA MET A 641 -10.63 2.25 0.71
C MET A 641 -10.48 2.13 2.23
N PRO A 642 -10.49 3.25 2.97
CA PRO A 642 -10.67 3.23 4.41
C PRO A 642 -11.93 2.45 4.79
N ALA A 643 -11.84 1.54 5.77
CA ALA A 643 -12.99 0.81 6.27
C ALA A 643 -13.41 1.34 7.64
N GLU A 644 -14.71 1.57 7.83
CA GLU A 644 -15.31 1.76 9.14
C GLU A 644 -15.91 0.45 9.63
N GLY A 645 -15.86 0.24 10.95
CA GLY A 645 -16.40 -0.95 11.56
C GLY A 645 -16.79 -0.74 13.01
N VAL A 646 -17.41 -1.78 13.58
CA VAL A 646 -17.79 -1.83 14.98
C VAL A 646 -17.10 -3.02 15.63
N GLU A 647 -16.54 -2.79 16.81
CA GLU A 647 -15.94 -3.81 17.66
C GLU A 647 -16.63 -3.80 19.03
N HIS A 648 -17.10 -4.96 19.47
CA HIS A 648 -17.68 -5.13 20.79
C HIS A 648 -16.66 -5.70 21.77
N ALA A 649 -16.63 -5.18 23.00
CA ALA A 649 -15.73 -5.67 24.04
C ALA A 649 -16.38 -5.57 25.42
N GLY A 650 -16.13 -6.52 26.31
CA GLY A 650 -16.58 -6.45 27.70
C GLY A 650 -15.74 -5.46 28.52
N VAL A 651 -14.45 -5.35 28.20
CA VAL A 651 -13.49 -4.47 28.87
C VAL A 651 -12.66 -3.73 27.83
N VAL A 652 -12.32 -2.47 28.11
CA VAL A 652 -11.44 -1.65 27.28
C VAL A 652 -10.19 -1.30 28.06
N ILE A 653 -9.00 -1.55 27.48
CA ILE A 653 -7.72 -1.10 28.01
C ILE A 653 -7.23 0.05 27.13
N ILE A 654 -7.04 1.22 27.73
CA ILE A 654 -6.43 2.38 27.07
C ILE A 654 -4.96 2.43 27.50
N ALA A 655 -4.08 2.06 26.59
CA ALA A 655 -2.64 2.13 26.77
C ALA A 655 -2.06 3.43 26.22
N ASP A 656 -2.64 3.95 25.14
CA ASP A 656 -2.30 5.26 24.57
C ASP A 656 -3.50 6.21 24.70
N PRO A 657 -3.44 7.23 25.57
CA PRO A 657 -4.53 8.17 25.76
C PRO A 657 -4.80 9.07 24.55
N ASP A 658 -3.81 9.32 23.70
CA ASP A 658 -3.96 10.20 22.53
C ASP A 658 -4.68 9.48 21.38
N SER A 659 -4.68 8.15 21.43
CA SER A 659 -5.33 7.27 20.46
C SER A 659 -6.75 6.83 20.88
N ALA A 660 -7.27 7.32 22.01
CA ALA A 660 -8.58 6.92 22.54
C ALA A 660 -9.52 8.13 22.78
N PRO A 661 -10.82 8.03 22.42
CA PRO A 661 -11.79 9.05 22.77
C PRO A 661 -12.01 9.12 24.30
N SER A 662 -12.48 10.27 24.78
CA SER A 662 -12.80 10.44 26.20
C SER A 662 -13.95 9.51 26.61
N VAL A 663 -13.69 8.64 27.60
CA VAL A 663 -14.66 7.70 28.14
C VAL A 663 -14.46 7.58 29.65
N LYS A 664 -15.54 7.49 30.42
CA LYS A 664 -15.52 7.23 31.87
C LYS A 664 -16.15 5.86 32.14
N GLY A 665 -15.73 5.17 33.19
CA GLY A 665 -16.32 3.91 33.63
C GLY A 665 -15.30 3.02 34.32
N GLU A 666 -15.76 2.19 35.25
CA GLU A 666 -14.93 1.21 35.98
C GLU A 666 -14.41 0.10 35.07
N ASP A 667 -15.10 -0.17 33.96
CA ASP A 667 -14.72 -1.17 32.95
C ASP A 667 -13.71 -0.62 31.90
N VAL A 668 -13.21 0.61 32.11
CA VAL A 668 -12.17 1.23 31.30
C VAL A 668 -10.86 1.25 32.09
N LEU A 669 -9.95 0.35 31.74
CA LEU A 669 -8.66 0.22 32.41
C LEU A 669 -7.62 1.12 31.76
N ARG A 670 -6.92 1.92 32.56
CA ARG A 670 -5.91 2.87 32.07
C ARG A 670 -4.53 2.34 32.39
N ALA A 671 -3.80 1.93 31.36
CA ALA A 671 -2.45 1.40 31.50
C ALA A 671 -1.38 2.50 31.47
N TYR A 672 -1.71 3.71 31.94
CA TYR A 672 -0.86 4.89 32.01
C TYR A 672 -1.12 5.67 33.31
N SER A 673 -0.19 6.52 33.73
CA SER A 673 -0.26 7.38 34.93
C SER A 673 -1.01 8.68 34.66
N THR A 674 -0.38 9.60 33.93
CA THR A 674 -1.00 10.85 33.44
C THR A 674 -0.84 10.92 31.92
N ARG A 675 -1.64 11.77 31.26
CA ARG A 675 -1.52 11.95 29.79
C ARG A 675 -0.18 12.55 29.38
N SER A 676 0.50 13.29 30.27
CA SER A 676 1.76 14.00 29.98
C SER A 676 3.03 13.24 30.40
N SER A 677 2.93 12.22 31.26
CA SER A 677 4.11 11.48 31.74
C SER A 677 4.46 10.31 30.83
N LYS A 678 5.59 10.41 30.12
CA LYS A 678 6.24 9.24 29.51
C LYS A 678 7.01 8.49 30.59
N ASP A 679 6.38 7.46 31.15
CA ASP A 679 7.00 6.56 32.14
C ASP A 679 8.10 5.69 31.49
N ASP A 680 9.03 5.18 32.31
CA ASP A 680 10.01 4.15 31.89
C ASP A 680 9.32 2.94 31.23
N VAL A 681 9.95 2.34 30.22
CA VAL A 681 9.38 1.23 29.44
C VAL A 681 8.99 0.06 30.33
N TYR A 682 9.80 -0.28 31.34
CA TYR A 682 9.47 -1.35 32.28
C TYR A 682 8.27 -1.01 33.18
N ALA A 683 8.14 0.26 33.60
CA ALA A 683 6.96 0.72 34.34
C ALA A 683 5.68 0.60 33.49
N MET A 684 5.74 0.99 32.22
CA MET A 684 4.63 0.82 31.28
C MET A 684 4.24 -0.65 31.10
N MET A 685 5.21 -1.54 30.91
CA MET A 685 4.95 -2.97 30.82
C MET A 685 4.24 -3.53 32.07
N LEU A 686 4.66 -3.11 33.28
CA LEU A 686 3.99 -3.50 34.54
C LEU A 686 2.55 -3.00 34.60
N ARG A 687 2.27 -1.77 34.17
CA ARG A 687 0.89 -1.25 34.08
C ARG A 687 0.05 -2.06 33.09
N GLY A 688 0.63 -2.42 31.94
CA GLY A 688 -0.01 -3.28 30.95
C GLY A 688 -0.36 -4.66 31.50
N PHE A 689 0.57 -5.30 32.21
CA PHE A 689 0.32 -6.55 32.90
C PHE A 689 -0.77 -6.41 33.97
N ALA A 690 -0.73 -5.37 34.80
CA ALA A 690 -1.75 -5.12 35.80
C ALA A 690 -3.15 -4.94 35.16
N ALA A 691 -3.26 -4.15 34.09
CA ALA A 691 -4.50 -3.96 33.35
C ALA A 691 -5.03 -5.26 32.75
N ALA A 692 -4.16 -6.16 32.27
CA ALA A 692 -4.59 -7.48 31.81
C ALA A 692 -5.19 -8.34 32.94
N ALA A 693 -4.59 -8.32 34.14
CA ALA A 693 -5.13 -9.05 35.28
C ALA A 693 -6.47 -8.46 35.76
N GLU A 694 -6.59 -7.13 35.81
CA GLU A 694 -7.84 -6.44 36.15
C GLU A 694 -8.95 -6.74 35.14
N ALA A 695 -8.62 -6.77 33.83
CA ALA A 695 -9.58 -7.15 32.79
C ALA A 695 -10.11 -8.58 33.02
N MET A 696 -9.24 -9.51 33.43
CA MET A 696 -9.65 -10.88 33.75
C MET A 696 -10.60 -10.95 34.96
N ILE A 697 -10.39 -10.13 35.98
CA ILE A 697 -11.26 -10.06 37.15
C ILE A 697 -12.64 -9.54 36.72
N LEU A 698 -12.67 -8.45 35.94
CA LEU A 698 -13.91 -7.83 35.47
C LEU A 698 -14.74 -8.74 34.57
N LEU A 699 -14.10 -9.49 33.67
CA LEU A 699 -14.80 -10.40 32.76
C LEU A 699 -15.50 -11.56 33.48
N GLY A 700 -15.17 -11.83 34.74
CA GLY A 700 -15.74 -12.93 35.50
C GLY A 700 -15.29 -14.29 34.98
N GLY A 701 -15.14 -15.27 35.87
CA GLY A 701 -14.78 -16.63 35.49
C GLY A 701 -15.96 -17.36 34.85
N THR A 702 -16.12 -17.28 33.52
CA THR A 702 -16.91 -18.27 32.78
C THR A 702 -16.18 -19.62 32.84
N SER A 703 -16.51 -20.40 33.86
CA SER A 703 -16.59 -21.87 33.86
C SER A 703 -15.67 -22.63 32.88
N GLN A 704 -14.36 -22.70 33.14
CA GLN A 704 -13.45 -23.78 32.68
C GLN A 704 -11.99 -23.54 33.13
N ARG A 705 -11.77 -23.13 34.38
CA ARG A 705 -10.39 -23.00 34.89
C ARG A 705 -9.94 -24.32 35.51
N MET A 706 -8.83 -24.85 35.03
CA MET A 706 -8.21 -26.06 35.57
C MET A 706 -7.75 -25.77 37.01
N LYS A 707 -8.25 -26.55 37.97
CA LYS A 707 -7.85 -26.52 39.39
C LYS A 707 -7.15 -27.84 39.74
N GLY A 708 -6.37 -27.83 40.81
CA GLY A 708 -5.68 -29.02 41.30
C GLY A 708 -4.56 -29.53 40.37
N HIS A 709 -4.44 -30.86 40.30
CA HIS A 709 -3.35 -31.56 39.62
C HIS A 709 -3.89 -32.32 38.41
N GLY A 710 -3.19 -32.24 37.28
CA GLY A 710 -3.50 -33.00 36.07
C GLY A 710 -2.25 -33.57 35.42
N LEU A 711 -2.38 -34.72 34.76
CA LEU A 711 -1.34 -35.26 33.90
C LEU A 711 -1.62 -34.80 32.48
N SER A 712 -0.72 -34.01 31.92
CA SER A 712 -0.81 -33.63 30.51
C SER A 712 -0.03 -34.63 29.67
N PHE A 713 -0.73 -35.32 28.78
CA PHE A 713 -0.14 -36.18 27.76
C PHE A 713 -0.53 -35.63 26.40
N SER A 714 0.39 -35.65 25.43
CA SER A 714 -0.02 -35.48 24.03
C SER A 714 -0.55 -36.83 23.54
N PRO A 715 -1.74 -36.91 22.94
CA PRO A 715 -2.11 -38.11 22.20
C PRO A 715 -1.01 -38.36 21.14
N PRO A 716 -0.63 -39.63 20.88
CA PRO A 716 0.28 -39.93 19.79
C PRO A 716 -0.28 -39.28 18.52
N GLY A 717 0.59 -38.60 17.76
CA GLY A 717 0.18 -38.00 16.48
C GLY A 717 -0.46 -39.03 15.57
N PRO A 718 -1.21 -38.62 14.52
CA PRO A 718 -1.71 -39.57 13.54
C PRO A 718 -0.55 -40.48 13.13
N GLN A 719 -0.75 -41.80 13.23
CA GLN A 719 0.26 -42.80 12.88
C GLN A 719 0.53 -42.66 11.39
N LEU A 720 1.46 -41.76 11.04
CA LEU A 720 2.04 -41.68 9.72
C LEU A 720 2.66 -43.05 9.43
N SER A 721 2.57 -43.47 8.16
CA SER A 721 3.18 -44.72 7.72
C SER A 721 4.60 -44.85 8.27
N SER A 722 4.96 -46.06 8.71
CA SER A 722 6.35 -46.38 9.08
C SER A 722 7.29 -46.27 7.87
N GLU A 723 6.73 -46.24 6.67
CA GLU A 723 7.44 -46.02 5.42
C GLU A 723 7.94 -44.56 5.30
N LEU A 724 9.20 -44.43 4.87
CA LEU A 724 9.85 -43.14 4.73
C LEU A 724 9.45 -42.50 3.41
N ARG A 725 8.71 -41.38 3.47
CA ARG A 725 8.19 -40.65 2.31
C ARG A 725 8.50 -39.17 2.48
N ILE A 726 9.53 -38.70 1.78
CA ILE A 726 10.03 -37.33 1.85
C ILE A 726 9.36 -36.47 0.77
N GLY A 727 8.79 -35.33 1.16
CA GLY A 727 8.49 -34.26 0.22
C GLY A 727 9.52 -33.13 0.29
N VAL A 728 10.01 -32.69 -0.87
CA VAL A 728 10.96 -31.59 -1.02
C VAL A 728 10.22 -30.38 -1.60
N PHE A 729 10.05 -29.33 -0.81
CA PHE A 729 9.40 -28.09 -1.21
C PHE A 729 10.42 -26.96 -1.29
N VAL A 730 10.49 -26.28 -2.43
CA VAL A 730 11.46 -25.23 -2.71
C VAL A 730 10.77 -23.93 -3.05
N CYS A 731 11.05 -22.89 -2.28
CA CYS A 731 10.47 -21.56 -2.45
C CYS A 731 11.39 -20.68 -3.29
N ARG A 732 10.92 -20.26 -4.47
CA ARG A 732 11.63 -19.31 -5.35
C ARG A 732 11.39 -17.84 -5.02
N CYS A 733 10.69 -17.55 -3.93
CA CYS A 733 10.44 -16.21 -3.40
C CYS A 733 9.88 -15.23 -4.46
N ASN A 734 8.90 -15.69 -5.25
CA ASN A 734 8.27 -14.96 -6.36
C ASN A 734 9.27 -14.40 -7.37
N ASN A 735 10.36 -15.12 -7.61
CA ASN A 735 11.45 -14.75 -8.52
C ASN A 735 12.08 -13.39 -8.17
N SER A 736 11.91 -12.91 -6.93
CA SER A 736 12.42 -11.60 -6.51
C SER A 736 13.93 -11.51 -6.38
N LEU A 737 14.64 -12.61 -6.62
CA LEU A 737 16.10 -12.74 -6.49
C LEU A 737 16.69 -13.55 -7.66
N GLY A 738 16.18 -13.35 -8.88
CA GLY A 738 16.78 -13.91 -10.09
C GLY A 738 16.74 -15.45 -10.19
N TRP A 739 15.61 -16.08 -9.87
CA TRP A 739 15.45 -17.54 -9.98
C TRP A 739 15.70 -18.02 -11.42
N ILE A 740 16.44 -19.13 -11.58
CA ILE A 740 16.85 -19.67 -12.89
C ILE A 740 16.32 -21.09 -13.13
N GLU A 741 16.04 -21.40 -14.38
CA GLU A 741 15.47 -22.69 -14.84
C GLU A 741 16.35 -23.91 -14.47
N LYS A 742 17.67 -23.72 -14.36
CA LYS A 742 18.59 -24.78 -13.93
C LYS A 742 18.24 -25.32 -12.53
N LEU A 743 17.72 -24.47 -11.64
CA LEU A 743 17.27 -24.90 -10.31
C LEU A 743 15.97 -25.70 -10.39
N ASP A 744 15.05 -25.33 -11.27
CA ASP A 744 13.79 -26.08 -11.48
C ASP A 744 14.08 -27.51 -11.95
N ARG A 745 14.90 -27.66 -13.01
CA ARG A 745 15.32 -28.97 -13.54
C ARG A 745 16.01 -29.85 -12.48
N TYR A 746 16.83 -29.24 -11.63
CA TYR A 746 17.47 -29.97 -10.55
C TYR A 746 16.45 -30.49 -9.53
N VAL A 747 15.49 -29.67 -9.13
CA VAL A 747 14.44 -30.06 -8.16
C VAL A 747 13.57 -31.18 -8.72
N GLU A 748 13.16 -31.10 -9.99
CA GLU A 748 12.38 -32.16 -10.67
C GLU A 748 13.13 -33.50 -10.67
N GLY A 749 14.45 -33.48 -10.89
CA GLY A 749 15.28 -34.66 -10.88
C GLY A 749 15.40 -35.38 -9.53
N LEU A 750 15.07 -34.72 -8.41
CA LEU A 750 15.16 -35.29 -7.06
C LEU A 750 14.13 -36.41 -6.81
N THR A 751 13.06 -36.49 -7.61
CA THR A 751 12.07 -37.58 -7.55
C THR A 751 12.68 -38.96 -7.83
N ASN A 752 13.82 -39.01 -8.51
CA ASN A 752 14.55 -40.26 -8.77
C ASN A 752 15.31 -40.77 -7.53
N LEU A 753 15.42 -39.97 -6.47
CA LEU A 753 16.11 -40.36 -5.26
C LEU A 753 15.23 -41.27 -4.40
N LYS A 754 15.84 -42.32 -3.86
CA LYS A 754 15.21 -43.24 -2.92
C LYS A 754 14.57 -42.46 -1.76
N ASP A 755 13.33 -42.83 -1.42
CA ASP A 755 12.49 -42.26 -0.36
C ASP A 755 11.94 -40.83 -0.63
N VAL A 756 12.26 -40.20 -1.77
CA VAL A 756 11.69 -38.90 -2.17
C VAL A 756 10.43 -39.15 -3.00
N GLU A 757 9.28 -38.88 -2.41
CA GLU A 757 7.97 -39.12 -3.03
C GLU A 757 7.49 -37.93 -3.86
N HIS A 758 7.86 -36.72 -3.45
CA HIS A 758 7.35 -35.49 -4.07
C HIS A 758 8.40 -34.39 -4.06
N THR A 759 8.43 -33.61 -5.14
CA THR A 759 9.26 -32.42 -5.26
C THR A 759 8.42 -31.30 -5.86
N GLU A 760 8.51 -30.10 -5.30
CA GLU A 760 7.75 -28.95 -5.78
C GLU A 760 8.55 -27.67 -5.65
N VAL A 761 8.56 -26.87 -6.73
CA VAL A 761 8.99 -25.48 -6.67
C VAL A 761 7.74 -24.60 -6.52
N THR A 762 7.58 -24.00 -5.34
CA THR A 762 6.50 -23.07 -5.03
C THR A 762 6.95 -21.62 -5.26
N ALA A 763 6.09 -20.78 -5.83
CA ALA A 763 6.35 -19.36 -6.03
C ALA A 763 6.72 -18.65 -4.72
N SER A 764 5.82 -18.68 -3.72
CA SER A 764 6.09 -18.17 -2.37
C SER A 764 5.44 -19.04 -1.31
N ALA A 765 6.24 -19.81 -0.57
CA ALA A 765 5.72 -20.71 0.46
C ALA A 765 4.96 -20.00 1.60
N CYS A 766 5.31 -18.74 1.92
CA CYS A 766 4.70 -18.01 3.03
C CYS A 766 3.36 -17.32 2.69
N SER A 767 2.91 -17.35 1.43
CA SER A 767 1.58 -16.82 1.09
C SER A 767 0.48 -17.81 1.51
N PRO A 768 -0.79 -17.36 1.63
CA PRO A 768 -1.91 -18.25 1.91
C PRO A 768 -2.02 -19.40 0.91
N GLU A 769 -1.87 -19.10 -0.39
CA GLU A 769 -1.94 -20.10 -1.46
C GLU A 769 -0.74 -21.06 -1.42
N GLY A 770 0.47 -20.54 -1.21
CA GLY A 770 1.67 -21.36 -1.19
C GLY A 770 1.68 -22.32 -0.01
N SER A 771 1.35 -21.83 1.19
CA SER A 771 1.25 -22.68 2.37
C SER A 771 0.12 -23.70 2.24
N ALA A 772 -1.07 -23.30 1.79
CA ALA A 772 -2.19 -24.23 1.55
C ALA A 772 -1.83 -25.32 0.52
N SER A 773 -1.11 -24.97 -0.56
CA SER A 773 -0.63 -25.95 -1.55
C SER A 773 0.27 -26.99 -0.90
N ILE A 774 1.29 -26.55 -0.14
CA ILE A 774 2.21 -27.45 0.58
C ILE A 774 1.43 -28.37 1.54
N LEU A 775 0.50 -27.82 2.32
CA LEU A 775 -0.32 -28.58 3.26
C LEU A 775 -1.17 -29.64 2.58
N ARG A 776 -1.82 -29.28 1.47
CA ARG A 776 -2.64 -30.18 0.66
C ARG A 776 -1.79 -31.33 0.12
N THR A 777 -0.66 -31.02 -0.52
CA THR A 777 0.27 -32.01 -1.05
C THR A 777 0.74 -32.99 0.02
N ILE A 778 1.11 -32.49 1.20
CA ILE A 778 1.56 -33.34 2.32
C ILE A 778 0.48 -34.35 2.71
N ARG A 779 -0.77 -33.92 2.78
CA ARG A 779 -1.90 -34.78 3.14
C ARG A 779 -2.23 -35.77 2.02
N GLU A 780 -2.33 -35.31 0.77
CA GLU A 780 -2.69 -36.14 -0.39
C GLU A 780 -1.63 -37.20 -0.69
N LYS A 781 -0.35 -36.85 -0.58
CA LYS A 781 0.77 -37.78 -0.81
C LYS A 781 1.14 -38.57 0.44
N GLY A 782 0.51 -38.35 1.59
CA GLY A 782 0.81 -39.06 2.83
C GLY A 782 2.29 -38.97 3.24
N LEU A 783 2.88 -37.79 3.10
CA LEU A 783 4.31 -37.58 3.36
C LEU A 783 4.63 -37.73 4.85
N SER A 784 5.66 -38.52 5.18
CA SER A 784 6.09 -38.72 6.56
C SER A 784 7.22 -37.76 6.96
N ARG A 785 7.97 -37.20 6.00
CA ARG A 785 9.09 -36.26 6.22
C ARG A 785 9.03 -35.09 5.23
N ILE A 786 9.51 -33.93 5.67
CA ILE A 786 9.45 -32.69 4.88
C ILE A 786 10.84 -32.08 4.80
N VAL A 787 11.27 -31.68 3.60
CA VAL A 787 12.38 -30.74 3.39
C VAL A 787 11.78 -29.45 2.83
N LEU A 788 11.91 -28.35 3.58
CA LEU A 788 11.44 -27.03 3.18
C LEU A 788 12.62 -26.09 2.92
N ALA A 789 12.93 -25.90 1.64
CA ALA A 789 13.89 -24.92 1.16
C ALA A 789 13.21 -23.56 1.01
N SER A 790 13.42 -22.65 1.96
CA SER A 790 12.77 -21.32 1.94
C SER A 790 13.62 -20.25 2.63
N CYS A 791 12.99 -19.17 3.10
CA CYS A 791 13.64 -18.20 3.99
C CYS A 791 13.65 -18.65 5.46
N VAL A 792 12.93 -19.72 5.81
CA VAL A 792 12.90 -20.29 7.17
C VAL A 792 14.23 -21.00 7.43
N CYS A 793 14.95 -20.53 8.44
CA CYS A 793 16.29 -21.01 8.77
C CYS A 793 16.33 -22.12 9.82
N CYS A 794 15.21 -22.44 10.47
CA CYS A 794 15.14 -23.53 11.43
C CYS A 794 13.72 -24.13 11.53
N PRO A 795 13.59 -25.44 11.77
CA PRO A 795 12.30 -26.11 11.99
C PRO A 795 11.76 -25.91 13.41
N LEU A 796 12.36 -25.00 14.18
CA LEU A 796 11.98 -24.74 15.55
C LEU A 796 10.73 -23.87 15.58
N ASP A 797 9.76 -24.23 16.40
CA ASP A 797 8.65 -23.35 16.82
C ASP A 797 9.13 -22.34 17.88
N PHE A 798 10.30 -21.78 17.63
CA PHE A 798 10.92 -20.71 18.38
C PHE A 798 11.00 -19.48 17.48
N ILE A 799 10.62 -18.35 18.05
CA ILE A 799 10.72 -17.04 17.42
C ILE A 799 11.88 -16.31 18.06
N CYS A 800 12.94 -16.08 17.28
CA CYS A 800 14.10 -15.29 17.69
C CYS A 800 13.98 -13.83 17.24
N SER A 801 14.92 -12.99 17.65
CA SER A 801 14.99 -11.59 17.23
C SER A 801 15.24 -11.40 15.73
N ALA A 802 15.76 -12.41 15.03
CA ALA A 802 15.94 -12.40 13.57
C ALA A 802 14.73 -12.98 12.80
N CYS A 803 13.67 -13.39 13.49
CA CYS A 803 12.48 -13.91 12.83
C CYS A 803 11.69 -12.76 12.18
N THR A 804 11.12 -13.05 11.00
CA THR A 804 10.24 -12.13 10.26
C THR A 804 8.81 -12.63 10.32
N ASP A 805 7.87 -11.78 9.96
CA ASP A 805 6.46 -12.15 9.88
C ASP A 805 6.24 -13.31 8.88
N GLN A 806 6.85 -13.24 7.68
CA GLN A 806 6.76 -14.30 6.67
C GLN A 806 7.29 -15.65 7.17
N ARG A 807 8.41 -15.66 7.91
CA ARG A 807 8.96 -16.87 8.53
C ARG A 807 8.00 -17.41 9.59
N SER A 808 7.41 -16.52 10.37
CA SER A 808 6.43 -16.83 11.42
C SER A 808 5.19 -17.52 10.82
N ARG A 809 4.60 -16.93 9.79
CA ARG A 809 3.41 -17.43 9.10
C ARG A 809 3.64 -18.80 8.46
N LEU A 810 4.77 -18.97 7.77
CA LEU A 810 5.11 -20.27 7.17
C LEU A 810 5.34 -21.37 8.21
N LYS A 811 6.05 -21.06 9.31
CA LYS A 811 6.22 -21.99 10.42
C LYS A 811 4.88 -22.39 11.04
N ASP A 812 4.01 -21.40 11.27
CA ASP A 812 2.70 -21.62 11.86
C ASP A 812 1.84 -22.55 11.00
N ALA A 813 1.73 -22.23 9.71
CA ALA A 813 1.00 -23.05 8.75
C ALA A 813 1.55 -24.48 8.70
N LEU A 814 2.88 -24.65 8.59
CA LEU A 814 3.52 -25.96 8.48
C LEU A 814 3.33 -26.82 9.74
N PHE A 815 3.57 -26.26 10.92
CA PHE A 815 3.61 -27.04 12.16
C PHE A 815 2.23 -27.32 12.76
N HIS A 816 1.24 -26.48 12.45
CA HIS A 816 -0.13 -26.69 12.91
C HIS A 816 -1.03 -27.31 11.82
N GLY A 817 -0.62 -27.31 10.56
CA GLY A 817 -1.43 -27.78 9.43
C GLY A 817 -1.14 -29.20 8.91
N THR A 818 0.04 -29.77 9.13
CA THR A 818 0.50 -30.95 8.35
C THR A 818 0.34 -32.31 9.02
N GLY A 819 0.08 -32.39 10.33
CA GLY A 819 0.13 -33.65 11.09
C GLY A 819 1.54 -34.25 11.23
N VAL A 820 2.49 -33.87 10.37
CA VAL A 820 3.92 -34.15 10.49
C VAL A 820 4.49 -33.37 11.66
N SER A 821 5.06 -34.08 12.64
CA SER A 821 5.77 -33.46 13.76
C SER A 821 6.82 -32.48 13.24
N ARG A 822 6.95 -31.30 13.86
CA ARG A 822 7.98 -30.32 13.50
C ARG A 822 9.42 -30.88 13.50
N ALA A 823 9.69 -31.90 14.32
CA ALA A 823 10.98 -32.57 14.36
C ALA A 823 11.23 -33.50 13.17
N MET A 824 10.21 -33.70 12.35
CA MET A 824 10.21 -34.47 11.11
C MET A 824 10.20 -33.56 9.87
N ALA A 825 10.41 -32.25 10.09
CA ALA A 825 10.64 -31.25 9.07
C ALA A 825 12.09 -30.73 9.13
N GLU A 826 12.75 -30.72 7.99
CA GLU A 826 14.07 -30.13 7.76
C GLU A 826 13.87 -28.80 7.02
N THR A 827 14.53 -27.72 7.44
CA THR A 827 14.44 -26.43 6.76
C THR A 827 15.81 -25.99 6.27
N CYS A 828 15.90 -25.50 5.04
CA CYS A 828 17.13 -24.90 4.52
C CYS A 828 16.89 -23.47 4.06
N ASN A 829 17.74 -22.55 4.52
CA ASN A 829 17.65 -21.11 4.25
C ASN A 829 18.19 -20.75 2.86
N VAL A 830 17.56 -21.25 1.79
CA VAL A 830 17.98 -20.96 0.42
C VAL A 830 17.98 -19.47 0.12
N ARG A 831 17.09 -18.68 0.74
CA ARG A 831 17.09 -17.22 0.53
C ARG A 831 18.38 -16.55 0.99
N GLY A 832 18.92 -16.97 2.14
CA GLY A 832 20.14 -16.42 2.70
C GLY A 832 21.42 -17.05 2.16
N GLU A 833 21.38 -18.32 1.76
CA GLU A 833 22.60 -19.06 1.36
C GLU A 833 22.79 -19.16 -0.16
N VAL A 834 21.70 -19.07 -0.94
CA VAL A 834 21.68 -19.32 -2.38
C VAL A 834 21.15 -18.12 -3.14
N LEU A 835 19.91 -17.70 -2.91
CA LEU A 835 19.21 -16.75 -3.79
C LEU A 835 19.91 -15.39 -3.88
N ARG A 836 20.57 -14.94 -2.81
CA ARG A 836 21.33 -13.69 -2.83
C ARG A 836 22.57 -13.73 -3.74
N LEU A 837 23.04 -14.92 -4.10
CA LEU A 837 24.21 -15.12 -4.95
C LEU A 837 23.82 -15.28 -6.42
N LEU A 838 22.53 -15.49 -6.74
CA LEU A 838 22.12 -15.79 -8.11
C LEU A 838 22.43 -14.67 -9.09
N GLU A 839 22.40 -13.42 -8.64
CA GLU A 839 22.72 -12.26 -9.47
C GLU A 839 24.23 -12.08 -9.69
N GLU A 840 25.05 -12.37 -8.67
CA GLU A 840 26.51 -12.15 -8.69
C GLU A 840 27.29 -13.37 -9.21
N ASP A 841 26.91 -14.59 -8.81
CA ASP A 841 27.58 -15.85 -9.14
C ASP A 841 26.56 -17.02 -9.23
N PRO A 842 25.90 -17.17 -10.40
CA PRO A 842 24.92 -18.24 -10.62
C PRO A 842 25.49 -19.66 -10.46
N GLU A 843 26.77 -19.87 -10.79
CA GLU A 843 27.40 -21.18 -10.72
C GLU A 843 27.64 -21.63 -9.27
N LEU A 844 28.17 -20.74 -8.43
CA LEU A 844 28.29 -20.96 -7.00
C LEU A 844 26.91 -21.12 -6.36
N ALA A 845 25.93 -20.31 -6.76
CA ALA A 845 24.55 -20.44 -6.28
C ALA A 845 23.99 -21.84 -6.59
N CYS A 846 24.14 -22.34 -7.82
CA CYS A 846 23.74 -23.70 -8.19
C CYS A 846 24.46 -24.77 -7.36
N ARG A 847 25.80 -24.70 -7.24
CA ARG A 847 26.57 -25.67 -6.45
C ARG A 847 26.12 -25.70 -4.99
N ARG A 848 25.93 -24.52 -4.37
CA ARG A 848 25.44 -24.40 -3.00
C ARG A 848 24.02 -24.92 -2.86
N PHE A 849 23.15 -24.63 -3.82
CA PHE A 849 21.78 -25.12 -3.82
C PHE A 849 21.71 -26.64 -3.84
N THR A 850 22.38 -27.27 -4.80
CA THR A 850 22.47 -28.74 -4.92
C THR A 850 22.97 -29.36 -3.63
N GLY A 851 24.14 -28.93 -3.13
CA GLY A 851 24.71 -29.47 -1.90
C GLY A 851 23.84 -29.24 -0.66
N LEU A 852 23.16 -28.09 -0.56
CA LEU A 852 22.27 -27.79 0.56
C LEU A 852 21.04 -28.71 0.56
N ILE A 853 20.43 -28.94 -0.60
CA ILE A 853 19.24 -29.80 -0.74
C ILE A 853 19.58 -31.27 -0.47
N GLU A 854 20.67 -31.80 -1.05
CA GLU A 854 21.10 -33.18 -0.83
C GLU A 854 21.34 -33.47 0.65
N ARG A 855 22.04 -32.57 1.34
CA ARG A 855 22.30 -32.67 2.78
C ARG A 855 21.00 -32.63 3.58
N SER A 856 20.06 -31.75 3.22
CA SER A 856 18.76 -31.67 3.88
C SER A 856 17.93 -32.94 3.70
N ILE A 857 17.91 -33.55 2.51
CA ILE A 857 17.27 -34.85 2.27
C ILE A 857 17.93 -35.93 3.13
N GLY A 858 19.27 -35.97 3.16
CA GLY A 858 20.03 -36.90 4.00
C GLY A 858 19.69 -36.77 5.51
N ARG A 859 19.49 -35.54 6.00
CA ARG A 859 19.05 -35.29 7.38
C ARG A 859 17.61 -35.73 7.61
N ALA A 860 16.71 -35.40 6.67
CA ALA A 860 15.29 -35.76 6.76
C ALA A 860 15.07 -37.26 6.97
N ARG A 861 15.91 -38.12 6.35
CA ARG A 861 15.87 -39.59 6.54
C ARG A 861 16.06 -40.04 7.99
N LYS A 862 16.81 -39.28 8.79
CA LYS A 862 17.14 -39.62 10.18
C LYS A 862 16.20 -38.98 11.20
N LEU A 863 15.33 -38.07 10.76
CA LEU A 863 14.41 -37.37 11.64
C LEU A 863 13.38 -38.32 12.24
N LYS A 864 13.07 -38.13 13.52
CA LYS A 864 12.09 -38.90 14.28
C LYS A 864 11.14 -37.95 14.99
N ALA A 865 9.93 -38.44 15.29
CA ALA A 865 8.99 -37.69 16.10
C ALA A 865 9.59 -37.42 17.48
N LEU A 866 9.36 -36.21 18.02
CA LEU A 866 9.74 -35.92 19.39
C LEU A 866 8.87 -36.72 20.36
N PRO A 867 9.46 -37.38 21.38
CA PRO A 867 8.67 -37.92 22.46
C PRO A 867 7.95 -36.77 23.18
N ALA A 868 6.66 -36.98 23.47
CA ALA A 868 5.86 -36.10 24.30
C ALA A 868 5.72 -36.75 25.69
N PRO A 869 6.70 -36.57 26.60
CA PRO A 869 6.62 -37.16 27.92
C PRO A 869 5.39 -36.64 28.65
N ALA A 870 4.64 -37.53 29.31
CA ALA A 870 3.57 -37.13 30.20
C ALA A 870 4.17 -36.28 31.32
N ARG A 871 3.59 -35.10 31.59
CA ARG A 871 4.07 -34.19 32.63
C ARG A 871 2.95 -33.90 33.64
N PRO A 872 3.22 -34.03 34.94
CA PRO A 872 2.31 -33.54 35.96
C PRO A 872 2.30 -32.00 35.90
N TYR A 873 1.10 -31.43 35.89
CA TYR A 873 0.85 -30.00 36.03
C TYR A 873 -0.05 -29.79 37.24
N ASN A 874 0.45 -29.00 38.17
CA ASN A 874 -0.33 -28.41 39.24
C ASN A 874 -0.71 -26.99 38.81
N PHE A 875 -1.97 -26.59 38.98
CA PHE A 875 -2.46 -25.25 38.59
C PHE A 875 -2.51 -24.25 39.75
N THR A 876 -2.15 -24.68 40.95
CA THR A 876 -1.98 -23.84 42.14
C THR A 876 -0.70 -23.02 42.03
N THR A 877 -0.75 -21.75 42.46
CA THR A 877 0.43 -20.87 42.52
C THR A 877 0.83 -20.64 43.98
N ALA A 878 2.11 -20.80 44.30
CA ALA A 878 2.63 -20.37 45.60
C ALA A 878 2.98 -18.89 45.58
N VAL A 879 2.57 -18.16 46.62
CA VAL A 879 3.01 -16.78 46.88
C VAL A 879 3.77 -16.80 48.21
N ILE A 880 4.99 -16.29 48.22
CA ILE A 880 5.90 -16.38 49.37
C ILE A 880 6.36 -14.98 49.78
N GLY A 881 5.87 -14.52 50.94
CA GLY A 881 6.21 -13.23 51.53
C GLY A 881 4.97 -12.42 51.94
N ASP A 882 5.19 -11.43 52.79
CA ASP A 882 4.16 -10.61 53.46
C ASP A 882 4.05 -9.17 52.89
N SER A 883 4.82 -8.83 51.86
CA SER A 883 4.82 -7.48 51.28
C SER A 883 3.47 -7.14 50.62
N GLU A 884 3.15 -5.84 50.51
CA GLU A 884 1.92 -5.38 49.84
C GLU A 884 1.80 -5.95 48.41
N ALA A 885 2.92 -6.03 47.68
CA ALA A 885 2.96 -6.61 46.34
C ALA A 885 2.67 -8.13 46.35
N ALA A 886 3.21 -8.86 47.33
CA ALA A 886 2.97 -10.30 47.46
C ALA A 886 1.50 -10.57 47.82
N MET A 887 0.96 -9.85 48.81
CA MET A 887 -0.46 -9.95 49.19
C MET A 887 -1.37 -9.62 48.02
N LYS A 888 -1.07 -8.54 47.29
CA LYS A 888 -1.87 -8.18 46.11
C LYS A 888 -1.79 -9.23 45.00
N SER A 889 -0.62 -9.86 44.81
CA SER A 889 -0.48 -10.97 43.85
C SER A 889 -1.40 -12.14 44.20
N ALA A 890 -1.43 -12.54 45.48
CA ALA A 890 -2.28 -13.63 45.97
C ALA A 890 -3.76 -13.31 45.78
N LEU A 891 -4.20 -12.12 46.20
CA LEU A 891 -5.58 -11.67 46.03
C LEU A 891 -5.99 -11.62 44.56
N THR A 892 -5.18 -11.05 43.68
CA THR A 892 -5.50 -10.96 42.25
C THR A 892 -5.59 -12.34 41.59
N LEU A 893 -4.68 -13.27 41.89
CA LEU A 893 -4.81 -14.65 41.40
C LEU A 893 -6.13 -15.29 41.86
N ALA A 894 -6.45 -15.13 43.14
CA ALA A 894 -7.62 -15.72 43.77
C ALA A 894 -8.94 -15.12 43.26
N GLU A 895 -9.00 -13.81 43.05
CA GLU A 895 -10.11 -13.05 42.43
C GLU A 895 -10.36 -13.51 40.99
N THR A 896 -9.29 -13.89 40.27
CA THR A 896 -9.47 -14.51 38.96
C THR A 896 -9.93 -15.97 39.05
N GLY A 897 -10.00 -16.57 40.24
CA GLY A 897 -10.48 -17.95 40.44
C GLY A 897 -9.38 -19.02 40.45
N MET A 898 -8.11 -18.64 40.59
CA MET A 898 -6.98 -19.56 40.73
C MET A 898 -6.73 -19.92 42.20
N GLU A 899 -6.30 -21.16 42.46
CA GLU A 899 -5.89 -21.59 43.80
C GLU A 899 -4.51 -21.05 44.15
N VAL A 900 -4.38 -20.53 45.36
CA VAL A 900 -3.15 -19.90 45.85
C VAL A 900 -2.74 -20.51 47.18
N PHE A 901 -1.47 -20.92 47.28
CA PHE A 901 -0.85 -21.28 48.55
C PHE A 901 -0.01 -20.10 49.03
N LEU A 902 -0.34 -19.56 50.21
CA LEU A 902 0.30 -18.38 50.76
C LEU A 902 1.20 -18.76 51.93
N PHE A 903 2.49 -18.38 51.84
CA PHE A 903 3.52 -18.64 52.84
C PHE A 903 4.14 -17.33 53.35
N GLY A 904 4.67 -17.37 54.57
CA GLY A 904 5.44 -16.26 55.15
C GLY A 904 6.79 -16.03 54.45
N ALA A 905 7.43 -14.89 54.73
CA ALA A 905 8.80 -14.63 54.30
C ALA A 905 9.79 -15.40 55.21
N PRO A 906 11.04 -15.63 54.76
CA PRO A 906 12.08 -16.13 55.67
C PRO A 906 12.26 -15.15 56.83
N GLU A 907 12.35 -15.67 58.06
CA GLU A 907 12.47 -14.90 59.32
C GLU A 907 11.21 -14.10 59.74
N ARG A 908 10.18 -14.04 58.89
CA ARG A 908 8.92 -13.33 59.18
C ARG A 908 7.71 -14.19 58.80
N PRO A 909 7.24 -15.06 59.72
CA PRO A 909 6.12 -15.94 59.46
C PRO A 909 4.84 -15.14 59.16
N LEU A 910 3.94 -15.74 58.38
CA LEU A 910 2.65 -15.13 58.06
C LEU A 910 1.85 -14.93 59.36
N SER A 911 1.55 -13.68 59.70
CA SER A 911 0.97 -13.29 60.99
C SER A 911 -0.57 -13.34 61.00
N GLU A 912 -1.23 -13.09 59.87
CA GLU A 912 -2.69 -13.10 59.75
C GLU A 912 -3.16 -13.84 58.48
N PRO A 913 -4.23 -14.65 58.56
CA PRO A 913 -4.78 -15.32 57.39
C PRO A 913 -5.47 -14.33 56.45
N VAL A 914 -5.37 -14.55 55.14
CA VAL A 914 -6.12 -13.80 54.13
C VAL A 914 -7.46 -14.50 53.87
N ASP A 915 -8.56 -13.80 54.15
CA ASP A 915 -9.91 -14.33 53.98
C ASP A 915 -10.35 -14.31 52.50
N HIS A 916 -10.11 -15.41 51.79
CA HIS A 916 -10.63 -15.66 50.45
C HIS A 916 -10.71 -17.17 50.15
N PRO A 917 -11.80 -17.70 49.55
CA PRO A 917 -12.02 -19.15 49.41
C PRO A 917 -10.98 -19.89 48.55
N ASN A 918 -10.28 -19.19 47.66
CA ASN A 918 -9.22 -19.77 46.83
C ASN A 918 -7.79 -19.55 47.41
N ILE A 919 -7.64 -18.96 48.61
CA ILE A 919 -6.34 -18.75 49.25
C ILE A 919 -6.20 -19.66 50.45
N HIS A 920 -5.18 -20.52 50.45
CA HIS A 920 -4.81 -21.35 51.57
C HIS A 920 -3.58 -20.73 52.27
N SER A 921 -3.82 -20.15 53.45
CA SER A 921 -2.78 -19.48 54.25
C SER A 921 -2.10 -20.48 55.19
N PHE A 922 -0.79 -20.66 55.04
CA PHE A 922 0.01 -21.52 55.91
C PHE A 922 0.67 -20.68 57.01
N ASN A 923 -0.07 -20.41 58.07
CA ASN A 923 0.37 -19.57 59.19
C ASN A 923 1.56 -20.22 59.92
N GLY A 924 2.52 -19.40 60.37
CA GLY A 924 3.73 -19.90 61.03
C GLY A 924 4.70 -20.67 60.12
N SER A 925 4.43 -20.75 58.81
CA SER A 925 5.29 -21.46 57.86
C SER A 925 6.57 -20.69 57.54
N LEU A 926 7.70 -21.42 57.47
CA LEU A 926 9.00 -20.89 57.06
C LEU A 926 9.49 -21.66 55.83
N VAL A 927 9.53 -21.01 54.68
CA VAL A 927 10.06 -21.64 53.45
C VAL A 927 11.57 -21.80 53.54
N LYS A 928 12.05 -23.04 53.49
CA LYS A 928 13.48 -23.40 53.57
C LYS A 928 14.12 -23.59 52.20
N GLY A 929 13.33 -23.85 51.15
CA GLY A 929 13.86 -24.03 49.80
C GLY A 929 12.79 -24.21 48.73
N LEU A 930 13.19 -24.04 47.48
CA LEU A 930 12.37 -24.27 46.30
C LEU A 930 13.06 -25.25 45.34
N ARG A 931 12.30 -26.13 44.70
CA ARG A 931 12.81 -27.01 43.64
C ARG A 931 11.80 -27.23 42.53
N GLY A 932 12.23 -27.84 41.42
CA GLY A 932 11.34 -28.19 40.30
C GLY A 932 11.17 -27.10 39.24
N THR A 933 10.23 -27.29 38.32
CA THR A 933 10.07 -26.43 37.12
C THR A 933 8.61 -26.04 36.92
N VAL A 934 8.33 -25.14 35.97
CA VAL A 934 6.95 -24.72 35.66
C VAL A 934 5.99 -25.89 35.48
N GLY A 935 4.90 -25.87 36.25
CA GLY A 935 3.92 -26.93 36.35
C GLY A 935 4.14 -27.92 37.50
N ASN A 936 5.35 -28.00 38.06
CA ASN A 936 5.71 -28.98 39.08
C ASN A 936 6.86 -28.47 39.98
N PHE A 937 6.70 -27.28 40.56
CA PHE A 937 7.56 -26.77 41.60
C PHE A 937 7.21 -27.42 42.95
N GLN A 938 8.21 -27.53 43.81
CA GLN A 938 8.05 -27.98 45.18
C GLN A 938 8.51 -26.87 46.13
N VAL A 939 7.62 -26.47 47.02
CA VAL A 939 7.91 -25.53 48.10
C VAL A 939 8.19 -26.33 49.37
N ILE A 940 9.42 -26.26 49.86
CA ILE A 940 9.85 -26.93 51.08
C ILE A 940 9.66 -25.93 52.22
N ALA A 941 8.68 -26.17 53.09
CA ALA A 941 8.36 -25.29 54.20
C ALA A 941 8.35 -26.06 55.51
N ASP A 942 8.85 -25.42 56.57
CA ASP A 942 8.72 -25.89 57.94
C ASP A 942 7.43 -25.31 58.53
N ILE A 943 6.53 -26.18 58.98
CA ILE A 943 5.26 -25.81 59.62
C ILE A 943 5.20 -26.53 60.97
N SER A 944 5.15 -25.75 62.05
CA SER A 944 5.09 -26.28 63.43
C SER A 944 6.22 -27.26 63.78
N GLY A 945 7.42 -27.08 63.20
CA GLY A 945 8.60 -27.92 63.46
C GLY A 945 8.71 -29.16 62.56
N PHE A 946 7.79 -29.34 61.60
CA PHE A 946 7.83 -30.42 60.62
C PHE A 946 8.06 -29.87 59.22
N GLN A 947 9.02 -30.47 58.51
CA GLN A 947 9.27 -30.17 57.11
C GLN A 947 8.18 -30.80 56.23
N GLN A 948 7.48 -29.98 55.46
CA GLN A 948 6.47 -30.36 54.48
C GLN A 948 6.84 -29.89 53.08
N VAL A 949 6.40 -30.63 52.06
CA VAL A 949 6.68 -30.33 50.65
C VAL A 949 5.37 -30.11 49.90
N PHE A 950 5.17 -28.91 49.39
CA PHE A 950 3.96 -28.52 48.64
C PHE A 950 4.26 -28.50 47.15
N GLN A 951 3.48 -29.24 46.35
CA GLN A 951 3.54 -29.15 44.90
C GLN A 951 2.72 -27.94 44.42
N VAL A 952 3.29 -27.14 43.52
CA VAL A 952 2.64 -25.97 42.89
C VAL A 952 3.13 -25.84 41.45
N GLY A 953 2.41 -25.18 40.55
CA GLY A 953 2.89 -25.02 39.18
C GLY A 953 3.62 -23.71 38.89
N ALA A 954 3.45 -22.69 39.72
CA ALA A 954 4.18 -21.42 39.62
C ALA A 954 4.47 -20.87 41.02
N VAL A 955 5.47 -19.99 41.12
CA VAL A 955 5.90 -19.37 42.38
C VAL A 955 6.09 -17.86 42.18
N ILE A 956 5.54 -17.06 43.08
CA ILE A 956 5.77 -15.63 43.20
C ILE A 956 6.53 -15.36 44.50
N LEU A 957 7.69 -14.71 44.40
CA LEU A 957 8.53 -14.36 45.54
C LEU A 957 8.44 -12.88 45.90
N GLY A 958 8.29 -12.59 47.19
CA GLY A 958 8.61 -11.29 47.77
C GLY A 958 10.10 -10.93 47.62
N ASP A 959 10.41 -9.64 47.68
CA ASP A 959 11.77 -9.13 47.41
C ASP A 959 12.81 -9.61 48.45
N SER A 960 12.43 -9.68 49.73
CA SER A 960 13.26 -10.25 50.81
C SER A 960 13.53 -11.74 50.60
N SER A 961 12.48 -12.51 50.27
CA SER A 961 12.50 -13.95 50.07
C SER A 961 13.49 -14.40 48.98
N ARG A 962 13.66 -13.61 47.91
CA ARG A 962 14.56 -13.93 46.79
C ARG A 962 16.02 -14.11 47.23
N LYS A 963 16.49 -13.34 48.22
CA LYS A 963 17.90 -13.33 48.64
C LYS A 963 18.24 -14.48 49.60
N GLN A 964 17.23 -15.02 50.26
CA GLN A 964 17.35 -15.93 51.39
C GLN A 964 16.88 -17.36 51.08
N ILE A 965 15.93 -17.55 50.14
CA ILE A 965 15.43 -18.88 49.79
C ILE A 965 16.35 -19.53 48.73
N PRO A 966 17.03 -20.66 49.04
CA PRO A 966 17.80 -21.40 48.06
C PRO A 966 16.89 -22.05 47.01
N TYR A 967 17.28 -21.97 45.74
CA TYR A 967 16.70 -22.80 44.69
C TYR A 967 17.59 -24.02 44.46
N LEU A 968 17.01 -25.20 44.59
CA LEU A 968 17.61 -26.52 44.45
C LEU A 968 16.99 -27.18 43.21
N PRO A 969 17.67 -27.28 42.06
CA PRO A 969 17.03 -27.87 40.88
C PRO A 969 16.64 -29.34 41.08
N MET A 970 17.41 -30.10 41.88
CA MET A 970 17.20 -31.52 42.24
C MET A 970 17.74 -31.81 43.66
N GLU A 971 17.37 -32.96 44.23
CA GLU A 971 17.66 -33.36 45.63
C GLU A 971 19.17 -33.45 45.96
N ASP A 972 20.00 -33.85 45.00
CA ASP A 972 21.45 -34.03 45.17
C ASP A 972 22.31 -32.83 44.72
N LEU A 973 21.67 -31.69 44.39
CA LEU A 973 22.33 -30.52 43.79
C LEU A 973 22.68 -29.42 44.80
N SER A 974 23.78 -28.70 44.54
CA SER A 974 24.15 -27.49 45.26
C SER A 974 23.08 -26.39 45.07
N HIS A 975 22.79 -25.63 46.13
CA HIS A 975 21.87 -24.51 46.06
C HIS A 975 22.50 -23.31 45.34
N HIS A 976 21.68 -22.58 44.58
CA HIS A 976 22.12 -21.33 43.95
C HIS A 976 21.11 -20.19 44.17
N LYS A 977 21.60 -18.95 44.13
CA LYS A 977 20.76 -17.74 44.27
C LYS A 977 20.04 -17.43 42.97
N LEU A 978 18.75 -17.09 43.06
CA LEU A 978 17.92 -16.74 41.92
C LEU A 978 18.38 -15.43 41.27
N GLN A 979 18.80 -15.54 40.00
CA GLN A 979 19.11 -14.38 39.18
C GLN A 979 17.84 -13.83 38.51
N ALA A 980 17.58 -12.57 38.76
CA ALA A 980 16.64 -11.72 38.06
C ALA A 980 17.31 -10.35 37.91
N SER A 981 17.65 -10.04 36.67
CA SER A 981 18.33 -8.82 36.27
C SER A 981 17.66 -8.31 35.01
N MET A 982 17.29 -7.04 35.00
CA MET A 982 16.96 -6.33 33.77
C MET A 982 18.26 -5.96 33.05
N GLN A 983 18.18 -5.82 31.73
CA GLN A 983 19.35 -5.46 30.93
C GLN A 983 19.85 -4.07 31.35
N ARG A 984 21.17 -3.89 31.40
CA ARG A 984 21.84 -2.64 31.79
C ARG A 984 22.85 -2.25 30.72
N ARG A 985 23.02 -0.95 30.53
CA ARG A 985 24.01 -0.42 29.57
C ARG A 985 25.41 -0.94 29.93
N GLY A 986 26.13 -1.43 28.92
CA GLY A 986 27.50 -1.94 29.10
C GLY A 986 27.62 -3.34 29.70
N VAL A 987 26.52 -4.02 30.03
CA VAL A 987 26.54 -5.38 30.58
C VAL A 987 26.01 -6.39 29.57
N THR A 988 26.89 -7.25 29.05
CA THR A 988 26.56 -8.29 28.07
C THR A 988 26.09 -9.59 28.74
N GLY A 989 25.48 -10.50 27.98
CA GLY A 989 25.12 -11.84 28.46
C GLY A 989 23.85 -11.92 29.31
N ILE A 990 23.16 -10.79 29.57
CA ILE A 990 21.87 -10.75 30.26
C ILE A 990 20.73 -10.82 29.22
N PRO A 991 19.92 -11.91 29.20
CA PRO A 991 18.76 -11.99 28.34
C PRO A 991 17.73 -10.90 28.66
N PHE A 992 16.92 -10.53 27.67
CA PHE A 992 15.76 -9.69 27.94
C PHE A 992 14.71 -10.47 28.76
N PHE A 993 14.43 -10.01 29.97
CA PHE A 993 13.35 -10.49 30.82
C PHE A 993 12.26 -9.43 30.96
N SER A 994 11.00 -9.86 30.91
CA SER A 994 9.88 -9.01 31.33
C SER A 994 10.07 -8.57 32.78
N PRO A 995 9.63 -7.36 33.17
CA PRO A 995 9.76 -6.91 34.55
C PRO A 995 9.00 -7.85 35.48
N GLY A 996 9.68 -8.38 36.51
CA GLY A 996 9.15 -9.41 37.42
C GLY A 996 9.44 -10.85 37.02
N ALA A 997 9.94 -11.13 35.81
CA ALA A 997 10.39 -12.47 35.42
C ALA A 997 11.80 -12.80 35.93
N THR A 998 12.06 -14.09 36.16
CA THR A 998 13.39 -14.58 36.55
C THR A 998 14.00 -15.48 35.47
N SER A 999 15.25 -15.89 35.67
CA SER A 999 15.93 -16.89 34.82
C SER A 999 15.20 -18.25 34.79
N ILE A 1000 14.37 -18.53 35.79
CA ILE A 1000 13.59 -19.77 35.93
C ILE A 1000 12.15 -19.52 35.48
N PRO A 1001 11.70 -20.09 34.34
CA PRO A 1001 10.33 -19.95 33.89
C PRO A 1001 9.33 -20.46 34.93
N GLY A 1002 8.30 -19.67 35.23
CA GLY A 1002 7.28 -20.00 36.24
C GLY A 1002 7.60 -19.49 37.64
N LEU A 1003 8.81 -18.93 37.86
CA LEU A 1003 9.18 -18.23 39.07
C LEU A 1003 9.26 -16.72 38.79
N PHE A 1004 8.50 -15.94 39.55
CA PHE A 1004 8.34 -14.49 39.37
C PHE A 1004 8.64 -13.71 40.66
N LEU A 1005 8.90 -12.42 40.54
CA LEU A 1005 9.06 -11.49 41.64
C LEU A 1005 7.81 -10.62 41.79
N ALA A 1006 7.28 -10.55 43.00
CA ALA A 1006 6.13 -9.71 43.34
C ALA A 1006 6.46 -8.21 43.21
N SER A 1007 7.70 -7.83 43.55
CA SER A 1007 8.17 -6.45 43.47
C SER A 1007 9.54 -6.37 42.79
N PRO A 1008 9.61 -6.26 41.45
CA PRO A 1008 10.88 -6.02 40.77
C PRO A 1008 11.46 -4.66 41.17
N GLY A 1009 12.71 -4.66 41.63
CA GLY A 1009 13.43 -3.45 42.03
C GLY A 1009 13.78 -2.51 40.86
N GLY A 1010 13.94 -1.22 41.15
CA GLY A 1010 14.39 -0.21 40.18
C GLY A 1010 13.30 0.36 39.26
N ILE A 1011 12.03 0.03 39.48
CA ILE A 1011 10.89 0.50 38.66
C ILE A 1011 9.92 1.32 39.52
N ARG A 1012 9.59 2.54 39.08
CA ARG A 1012 8.72 3.48 39.80
C ARG A 1012 7.24 3.26 39.47
N VAL A 1013 6.63 2.27 40.11
CA VAL A 1013 5.18 2.02 40.12
C VAL A 1013 4.74 1.58 41.52
N SER A 1014 3.44 1.69 41.85
CA SER A 1014 2.94 1.26 43.17
C SER A 1014 3.11 -0.25 43.37
N GLU A 1015 3.32 -0.67 44.62
CA GLU A 1015 3.46 -2.09 44.97
C GLU A 1015 2.21 -2.90 44.57
N ARG A 1016 1.03 -2.28 44.61
CA ARG A 1016 -0.21 -2.88 44.09
C ARG A 1016 -0.11 -3.24 42.61
N ILE A 1017 0.36 -2.32 41.76
CA ILE A 1017 0.53 -2.58 40.32
C ILE A 1017 1.56 -3.69 40.10
N LYS A 1018 2.67 -3.68 40.85
CA LYS A 1018 3.69 -4.75 40.75
C LYS A 1018 3.11 -6.11 41.11
N GLY A 1019 2.35 -6.19 42.20
CA GLY A 1019 1.68 -7.41 42.64
C GLY A 1019 0.66 -7.93 41.61
N THR A 1020 -0.23 -7.05 41.13
CA THR A 1020 -1.20 -7.39 40.07
C THR A 1020 -0.49 -7.87 38.79
N ALA A 1021 0.64 -7.25 38.42
CA ALA A 1021 1.45 -7.66 37.28
C ALA A 1021 2.11 -9.04 37.48
N ALA A 1022 2.63 -9.33 38.67
CA ALA A 1022 3.21 -10.63 39.00
C ALA A 1022 2.15 -11.75 38.93
N ALA A 1023 0.92 -11.47 39.39
CA ALA A 1023 -0.20 -12.39 39.27
C ALA A 1023 -0.48 -12.81 37.83
N ILE A 1024 -0.60 -11.87 36.88
CA ILE A 1024 -0.88 -12.23 35.48
C ILE A 1024 0.30 -12.97 34.82
N LEU A 1025 1.54 -12.66 35.22
CA LEU A 1025 2.73 -13.37 34.73
C LEU A 1025 2.71 -14.84 35.17
N ALA A 1026 2.37 -15.10 36.44
CA ALA A 1026 2.20 -16.46 36.95
C ALA A 1026 0.99 -17.17 36.32
N ALA A 1027 -0.14 -16.49 36.18
CA ALA A 1027 -1.35 -17.03 35.56
C ALA A 1027 -1.14 -17.49 34.10
N SER A 1028 -0.41 -16.68 33.32
CA SER A 1028 -0.21 -16.90 31.87
C SER A 1028 0.90 -17.91 31.52
N VAL A 1029 1.78 -18.25 32.46
CA VAL A 1029 2.89 -19.18 32.19
C VAL A 1029 2.44 -20.64 32.10
N MET A 1030 1.30 -20.95 32.74
CA MET A 1030 0.72 -22.28 32.81
C MET A 1030 0.20 -22.69 31.44
N PRO A 1031 0.60 -23.86 30.92
CA PRO A 1031 0.16 -24.29 29.62
C PRO A 1031 -1.30 -24.73 29.64
N ARG A 1032 -2.06 -24.35 28.61
CA ARG A 1032 -3.45 -24.78 28.38
C ARG A 1032 -3.56 -26.04 27.52
N SER A 1033 -2.42 -26.53 27.04
CA SER A 1033 -2.27 -27.72 26.22
C SER A 1033 -0.94 -28.39 26.57
N PRO A 1034 -0.77 -29.71 26.36
CA PRO A 1034 0.49 -30.38 26.68
C PRO A 1034 1.69 -29.66 26.06
N ARG A 1035 2.66 -29.26 26.88
CA ARG A 1035 3.92 -28.71 26.36
C ARG A 1035 4.67 -29.80 25.62
N GLN A 1036 4.79 -29.65 24.31
CA GLN A 1036 5.67 -30.49 23.52
C GLN A 1036 7.13 -30.19 23.86
N ASN A 1037 7.99 -31.21 23.84
CA ASN A 1037 9.43 -31.02 24.00
C ASN A 1037 9.90 -30.02 22.93
N LYS A 1038 10.67 -29.02 23.34
CA LYS A 1038 11.31 -28.05 22.47
C LYS A 1038 12.23 -28.71 21.45
N GLY A 1039 12.78 -29.87 21.80
CA GLY A 1039 13.59 -30.71 20.93
C GLY A 1039 14.92 -30.08 20.59
N TYR A 1040 15.56 -29.30 21.47
CA TYR A 1040 16.89 -28.70 21.24
C TYR A 1040 17.72 -28.63 22.52
N THR A 1041 17.51 -29.57 23.42
CA THR A 1041 18.24 -29.64 24.69
C THR A 1041 19.66 -30.12 24.40
N VAL A 1042 20.64 -29.45 25.00
CA VAL A 1042 22.02 -29.94 24.99
C VAL A 1042 22.02 -31.28 25.72
N VAL A 1043 22.68 -32.27 25.14
CA VAL A 1043 22.90 -33.58 25.75
C VAL A 1043 24.34 -33.62 26.21
N VAL A 1044 24.58 -34.23 27.36
CA VAL A 1044 25.92 -34.47 27.85
C VAL A 1044 26.17 -35.96 27.83
N ASP A 1045 27.23 -36.37 27.13
CA ASP A 1045 27.76 -37.72 27.21
C ASP A 1045 28.52 -37.87 28.53
N GLU A 1046 27.94 -38.69 29.41
CA GLU A 1046 28.49 -38.99 30.73
C GLU A 1046 29.91 -39.57 30.64
N SER A 1047 30.19 -40.41 29.64
CA SER A 1047 31.48 -41.09 29.50
C SER A 1047 32.63 -40.14 29.14
N HIS A 1048 32.32 -39.02 28.49
CA HIS A 1048 33.28 -37.99 28.09
C HIS A 1048 33.34 -36.82 29.07
N CYS A 1049 32.38 -36.69 29.99
CA CYS A 1049 32.28 -35.55 30.88
C CYS A 1049 33.19 -35.69 32.10
N ARG A 1050 34.11 -34.74 32.28
CA ARG A 1050 35.00 -34.70 33.46
C ARG A 1050 34.47 -33.87 34.63
N GLY A 1051 33.24 -33.37 34.54
CA GLY A 1051 32.64 -32.58 35.62
C GLY A 1051 33.35 -31.25 35.93
N CYS A 1052 33.87 -30.55 34.92
CA CYS A 1052 34.69 -29.33 35.14
C CYS A 1052 33.90 -28.02 35.38
N GLY A 1053 32.61 -27.96 35.05
CA GLY A 1053 31.73 -26.85 35.47
C GLY A 1053 31.65 -25.64 34.57
N ARG A 1054 32.52 -25.54 33.57
CA ARG A 1054 32.47 -24.44 32.59
C ARG A 1054 31.09 -24.27 31.97
N CYS A 1055 30.44 -25.38 31.63
CA CYS A 1055 29.09 -25.39 31.06
C CYS A 1055 28.00 -24.84 32.01
N VAL A 1056 28.19 -24.98 33.33
CA VAL A 1056 27.29 -24.44 34.36
C VAL A 1056 27.48 -22.92 34.45
N GLU A 1057 28.73 -22.47 34.52
CA GLU A 1057 29.09 -21.05 34.65
C GLU A 1057 28.59 -20.22 33.47
N VAL A 1058 28.71 -20.73 32.24
CA VAL A 1058 28.31 -19.98 31.04
C VAL A 1058 26.83 -20.11 30.68
N CYS A 1059 26.04 -20.90 31.41
CA CYS A 1059 24.63 -21.10 31.07
C CYS A 1059 23.77 -19.92 31.57
N PRO A 1060 23.28 -19.01 30.70
CA PRO A 1060 22.52 -17.85 31.15
C PRO A 1060 21.10 -18.19 31.62
N TYR A 1061 20.69 -19.45 31.44
CA TYR A 1061 19.38 -19.98 31.80
C TYR A 1061 19.44 -20.96 32.98
N GLN A 1062 20.63 -21.14 33.58
CA GLN A 1062 20.86 -22.06 34.71
C GLN A 1062 20.34 -23.48 34.44
N ALA A 1063 20.45 -23.91 33.18
CA ALA A 1063 19.92 -25.19 32.71
C ALA A 1063 20.91 -26.35 32.85
N VAL A 1064 22.19 -26.08 33.15
CA VAL A 1064 23.22 -27.12 33.29
C VAL A 1064 23.58 -27.24 34.76
N ASN A 1065 23.61 -28.46 35.27
CA ASN A 1065 23.91 -28.82 36.66
C ASN A 1065 24.85 -30.04 36.71
N TYR A 1066 25.10 -30.59 37.90
CA TYR A 1066 25.97 -31.77 38.09
C TYR A 1066 25.24 -32.98 38.66
N ARG A 1067 25.65 -34.18 38.29
CA ARG A 1067 25.23 -35.41 38.97
C ARG A 1067 26.44 -36.26 39.28
N LYS A 1068 26.39 -37.01 40.38
CA LYS A 1068 27.40 -38.02 40.68
C LYS A 1068 27.25 -39.18 39.70
N ASN A 1069 28.35 -39.62 39.10
CA ASN A 1069 28.38 -40.86 38.33
C ASN A 1069 28.59 -42.07 39.27
N ASP A 1070 28.45 -43.27 38.72
CA ASP A 1070 28.52 -44.54 39.48
C ASP A 1070 29.89 -44.81 40.13
N ILE A 1071 30.95 -44.09 39.71
CA ILE A 1071 32.32 -44.20 40.27
C ILE A 1071 32.68 -43.06 41.23
N GLY A 1072 31.70 -42.24 41.64
CA GLY A 1072 31.87 -41.16 42.63
C GLY A 1072 32.44 -39.84 42.09
N GLY A 1073 32.67 -39.72 40.79
CA GLY A 1073 32.97 -38.47 40.08
C GLY A 1073 31.72 -37.67 39.74
N TRP A 1074 31.89 -36.49 39.13
CA TRP A 1074 30.77 -35.63 38.70
C TRP A 1074 30.70 -35.52 37.18
N TYR A 1075 29.48 -35.48 36.64
CA TYR A 1075 29.23 -35.14 35.24
C TYR A 1075 28.14 -34.09 35.11
N ALA A 1076 28.13 -33.35 34.00
CA ALA A 1076 27.14 -32.31 33.77
C ALA A 1076 25.82 -32.92 33.28
N VAL A 1077 24.69 -32.45 33.82
CA VAL A 1077 23.33 -32.83 33.40
C VAL A 1077 22.59 -31.59 32.97
N VAL A 1078 21.83 -31.68 31.88
CA VAL A 1078 21.06 -30.57 31.33
C VAL A 1078 19.59 -30.74 31.67
N ASP A 1079 19.01 -29.76 32.35
CA ASP A 1079 17.58 -29.65 32.53
C ASP A 1079 16.93 -29.26 31.20
N GLU A 1080 16.19 -30.19 30.62
CA GLU A 1080 15.51 -30.02 29.35
C GLU A 1080 14.47 -28.89 29.34
N ALA A 1081 13.86 -28.59 30.49
CA ALA A 1081 12.82 -27.57 30.61
C ALA A 1081 13.41 -26.15 30.61
N LEU A 1082 14.58 -25.99 31.25
CA LEU A 1082 15.28 -24.71 31.33
C LEU A 1082 16.09 -24.43 30.07
N CYS A 1083 16.72 -25.47 29.49
CA CYS A 1083 17.63 -25.33 28.37
C CYS A 1083 16.99 -24.66 27.16
N LYS A 1084 17.67 -23.65 26.61
CA LYS A 1084 17.25 -22.95 25.39
C LYS A 1084 17.98 -23.45 24.14
N GLY A 1085 18.86 -24.44 24.27
CA GLY A 1085 19.67 -24.95 23.16
C GLY A 1085 20.61 -23.91 22.56
N CYS A 1086 21.03 -22.89 23.34
CA CYS A 1086 21.87 -21.81 22.84
C CYS A 1086 23.30 -22.25 22.50
N GLY A 1087 23.72 -23.42 22.98
CA GLY A 1087 25.04 -23.99 22.68
C GLY A 1087 26.21 -23.38 23.45
N SER A 1088 25.97 -22.42 24.37
CA SER A 1088 27.04 -21.82 25.18
C SER A 1088 27.85 -22.86 25.95
N CYS A 1089 27.17 -23.87 26.51
CA CYS A 1089 27.80 -24.98 27.21
C CYS A 1089 28.61 -25.91 26.30
N ILE A 1090 28.21 -26.07 25.03
CA ILE A 1090 28.94 -26.84 24.01
C ILE A 1090 30.25 -26.11 23.69
N ALA A 1091 30.18 -24.80 23.44
CA ALA A 1091 31.32 -23.98 23.05
C ALA A 1091 32.46 -23.93 24.09
N VAL A 1092 32.15 -24.15 25.37
CA VAL A 1092 33.15 -24.13 26.46
C VAL A 1092 33.53 -25.51 26.98
N CYS A 1093 32.95 -26.59 26.42
CA CYS A 1093 33.21 -27.95 26.89
C CYS A 1093 34.60 -28.41 26.43
N PRO A 1094 35.56 -28.63 27.34
CA PRO A 1094 36.94 -28.95 26.95
C PRO A 1094 37.10 -30.39 26.46
N THR A 1095 36.15 -31.27 26.78
CA THR A 1095 36.20 -32.70 26.42
C THR A 1095 35.20 -33.08 25.34
N ASN A 1096 34.47 -32.10 24.77
CA ASN A 1096 33.38 -32.33 23.82
C ASN A 1096 32.27 -33.26 24.35
N ALA A 1097 32.11 -33.33 25.67
CA ALA A 1097 31.05 -34.11 26.30
C ALA A 1097 29.66 -33.50 26.09
N ALA A 1098 29.56 -32.18 25.96
CA ALA A 1098 28.30 -31.51 25.70
C ALA A 1098 28.10 -31.33 24.19
N ASP A 1099 26.96 -31.79 23.66
CA ASP A 1099 26.63 -31.68 22.24
C ASP A 1099 25.12 -31.39 22.04
N SER A 1100 24.73 -31.04 20.82
CA SER A 1100 23.33 -30.88 20.43
C SER A 1100 22.98 -31.86 19.30
N PRO A 1101 21.84 -32.57 19.38
CA PRO A 1101 21.40 -33.50 18.32
C PRO A 1101 21.24 -32.88 16.92
N TYR A 1102 21.27 -31.55 16.81
CA TYR A 1102 21.05 -30.79 15.57
C TYR A 1102 22.29 -30.02 15.09
N ARG A 1103 23.35 -29.94 15.90
CA ARG A 1103 24.58 -29.18 15.62
C ARG A 1103 25.79 -29.94 16.16
N ASP A 1104 25.90 -31.19 15.75
CA ASP A 1104 26.96 -32.07 16.21
C ASP A 1104 28.35 -31.59 15.76
N ARG A 1105 29.39 -32.17 16.34
CA ARG A 1105 30.77 -31.87 15.98
C ARG A 1105 31.05 -32.02 14.48
N ARG A 1106 30.47 -33.06 13.85
CA ARG A 1106 30.61 -33.30 12.41
C ARG A 1106 30.09 -32.11 11.59
N TYR A 1107 28.97 -31.51 12.01
CA TYR A 1107 28.44 -30.29 11.41
C TYR A 1107 29.40 -29.09 11.56
N LEU A 1108 30.02 -28.92 12.73
CA LEU A 1108 30.96 -27.82 12.97
C LEU A 1108 32.27 -27.99 12.20
N GLU A 1109 32.84 -29.19 12.19
CA GLU A 1109 34.06 -29.51 11.43
C GLU A 1109 33.84 -29.28 9.93
N GLN A 1110 32.70 -29.73 9.39
CA GLN A 1110 32.34 -29.48 8.00
C GLN A 1110 32.10 -28.00 7.68
N MET A 1111 31.44 -27.25 8.58
CA MET A 1111 31.29 -25.79 8.41
C MET A 1111 32.65 -25.08 8.40
N ILE A 1112 33.57 -25.49 9.27
CA ILE A 1112 34.91 -24.91 9.34
C ILE A 1112 35.71 -25.28 8.08
N GLU A 1113 35.67 -26.53 7.62
CA GLU A 1113 36.26 -26.94 6.34
C GLU A 1113 35.72 -26.10 5.18
N GLU A 1114 34.41 -25.86 5.10
CA GLU A 1114 33.81 -25.01 4.06
C GLU A 1114 34.24 -23.53 4.16
N ILE A 1115 34.46 -23.01 5.37
CA ILE A 1115 34.97 -21.64 5.57
C ILE A 1115 36.47 -21.55 5.22
N MET A 1116 37.24 -22.59 5.55
CA MET A 1116 38.68 -22.70 5.32
C MET A 1116 39.03 -23.02 3.86
N CYS A 1117 38.12 -23.64 3.10
CA CYS A 1117 38.26 -23.91 1.66
C CYS A 1117 37.82 -22.74 0.77
N ARG A 1118 37.70 -21.52 1.31
CA ARG A 1118 37.49 -20.28 0.53
C ARG A 1118 38.82 -19.63 0.14
#